data_AF-A0A9K3JWI1-F1
#
_entry.id   AF-A0A9K3JWI1-F1
#
_cell.length_a   1.000
_cell.length_b   1.000
_cell.length_c   1.000
_cell.angle_alpha   90.00
_cell.angle_beta   90.00
_cell.angle_gamma   90.00
#
_symmetry.space_group_name_H-M   'P 1'
#
loop_
_entity.id
_entity.type
_entity.pdbx_description
1 polymer ?
#
loop_
_entity_poly.entity_id
_entity_poly.type
_entity_poly.pdbx_seq_one_letter_code
_entity_poly.pdbx_strand_id
1 'polypeptide(L)'
;MGYLQFFIFALISVSSLRSCKGIDHDGSNDNNDDDVIGLIAFKADIIDSSSHLSSWNQDDISPCSWKFITCNPATGRVTELSLIGLNLSGKIGRGLEKVQNLQVLNLAHNNFTGSLNLQLSLLNNLESVNLSRNGLSGNIPPFLTNSRRLKFLDLSKNSLSGPVPDEFFLSCSSLRVLSLSGNNINGPIPNSVSQCTTLNHLNLSKNRFSGSPNFAAGLWLLTRIRTLDLSHNTLTGRVPDGVSNLHYLKELFLQGNHFSGGLPSDLGLCSHLRKLDLSNNLFTESVPVSIQGLSSLTYLNLANNVLTGDFPEWIGELNGLEYLDVSGNGLTGTLPESVGGLGVLTYMSLSGNNISGNIPKSLIYSSKLSVVRYLNLSWNNFETRMPLKLGYFENLTVLDLRNGAFHGSLPADICDSGSLQILQLDGNDLTGTIPEEIGKCSSLYLLSMSHNDFRGFIPRSMSRLKKLKILKLDSNQLSGEIPQELGELENLLAVNISYNRLQGRLPDRGIFPSLQASSLEGNMGICSPFLKGPCKMDVPKPLVLDPFSYANQMGNHEGGTKSSKGSKHHKFLSTSVIIAILAAVLISIGVLVISLLNISARKRLQFVGNALESCSSSSRSTRSLTIGKLVWFDSKIAPGWVANPETLLHKAAEIGKGVFGNVYKASLGEEGRDLAIKSLVVSNMIQYPEDFDREVRVLGKARHPNLVSVKGYYWTPSLQLLVTDYAPNGSLQAKLHEWSTSSQPLSWTKRFKILLGTAKGLAHLHHSFRPPIVHYNLKPSNILLDDDFNPKISDYGLTRIVAKLDKQVMSNRFQSALGYVAPELACQSLRVNEKCDVYGFGVLILEVVTGRRPVEYGDDNVLILEEQVKMMLEEGNVLECVDESMGRYPEEEVLPVLKLALVCTSQIPSSRPSMAEVIQILHVIKTPVPHRMEAY
;
A
#
# COMPACT_ATOMS: atom_id res chain seq x y z
N MET A 1 6.53 -29.21 -80.39
CA MET A 1 7.24 -30.43 -79.96
C MET A 1 6.60 -30.86 -78.65
N GLY A 2 5.49 -31.59 -78.68
CA GLY A 2 5.47 -33.05 -78.84
C GLY A 2 5.31 -33.65 -77.45
N TYR A 3 4.08 -33.89 -76.98
CA TYR A 3 3.48 -35.24 -77.00
C TYR A 3 4.54 -36.32 -76.76
N LEU A 4 4.61 -36.86 -75.54
CA LEU A 4 4.38 -38.27 -75.23
C LEU A 4 4.85 -38.57 -73.80
N GLN A 5 3.92 -38.57 -72.85
CA GLN A 5 3.98 -39.49 -71.71
C GLN A 5 2.55 -39.89 -71.31
N PHE A 6 1.93 -40.64 -72.23
CA PHE A 6 1.17 -41.85 -71.93
C PHE A 6 1.97 -42.75 -70.95
N PHE A 7 1.46 -43.60 -70.08
CA PHE A 7 0.27 -44.46 -70.06
C PHE A 7 0.17 -44.98 -68.60
N ILE A 8 -1.04 -44.99 -68.02
CA ILE A 8 -1.66 -46.05 -67.18
C ILE A 8 -2.91 -45.42 -66.56
N PHE A 9 -4.03 -45.53 -67.26
CA PHE A 9 -5.26 -46.18 -66.78
C PHE A 9 -6.33 -46.04 -67.88
N ALA A 10 -6.38 -47.09 -68.69
CA ALA A 10 -7.43 -47.36 -69.65
C ALA A 10 -8.54 -48.22 -69.00
N LEU A 11 -9.68 -48.27 -69.71
CA LEU A 11 -10.80 -49.23 -69.62
C LEU A 11 -11.93 -48.82 -68.66
N ILE A 12 -13.19 -48.61 -69.05
CA ILE A 12 -13.97 -48.87 -70.28
C ILE A 12 -15.15 -47.90 -70.31
N SER A 13 -15.51 -47.41 -71.51
CA SER A 13 -16.80 -46.81 -71.79
C SER A 13 -17.61 -47.72 -72.75
N VAL A 14 -18.91 -47.82 -72.46
CA VAL A 14 -20.06 -48.18 -73.33
C VAL A 14 -20.33 -49.65 -73.71
N SER A 15 -21.35 -50.23 -73.06
CA SER A 15 -22.49 -51.00 -73.62
C SER A 15 -23.43 -51.31 -72.42
N SER A 16 -24.76 -51.21 -72.42
CA SER A 16 -25.80 -51.31 -73.45
C SER A 16 -27.08 -50.58 -73.00
N LEU A 17 -27.87 -50.13 -73.98
CA LEU A 17 -29.29 -49.82 -73.81
C LEU A 17 -30.09 -51.08 -73.42
N ARG A 18 -31.00 -50.96 -72.44
CA ARG A 18 -32.31 -51.64 -72.44
C ARG A 18 -33.35 -50.78 -71.70
N SER A 19 -34.42 -50.47 -72.42
CA SER A 19 -35.66 -49.88 -71.92
C SER A 19 -36.49 -50.93 -71.17
N CYS A 20 -37.09 -50.58 -70.03
CA CYS A 20 -38.54 -50.68 -69.76
C CYS A 20 -38.88 -50.50 -68.26
N LYS A 21 -39.73 -49.50 -67.98
CA LYS A 21 -40.75 -49.40 -66.92
C LYS A 21 -40.44 -49.88 -65.49
N GLY A 22 -40.52 -48.91 -64.57
CA GLY A 22 -41.24 -49.04 -63.30
C GLY A 22 -40.39 -49.38 -62.09
N ILE A 23 -40.24 -48.43 -61.18
CA ILE A 23 -40.91 -48.38 -59.86
C ILE A 23 -40.32 -47.18 -59.12
N ASP A 24 -41.21 -46.30 -58.65
CA ASP A 24 -40.88 -45.18 -57.77
C ASP A 24 -40.09 -45.67 -56.55
N HIS A 25 -38.90 -45.12 -56.33
CA HIS A 25 -38.28 -45.11 -55.01
C HIS A 25 -37.86 -43.69 -54.64
N ASP A 26 -38.61 -43.20 -53.66
CA ASP A 26 -38.47 -41.95 -52.93
C ASP A 26 -37.03 -41.77 -52.38
N GLY A 27 -36.35 -40.71 -52.84
CA GLY A 27 -34.95 -40.41 -52.51
C GLY A 27 -34.78 -39.13 -51.69
N SER A 28 -35.77 -38.76 -50.87
CA SER A 28 -35.81 -37.43 -50.22
C SER A 28 -35.53 -37.40 -48.69
N ASN A 29 -35.30 -38.54 -48.02
CA ASN A 29 -35.26 -38.60 -46.54
C ASN A 29 -33.88 -38.83 -45.87
N ASP A 30 -32.81 -39.19 -46.57
CA ASP A 30 -31.54 -39.58 -45.90
C ASP A 30 -30.82 -38.42 -45.16
N ASN A 31 -31.03 -37.17 -45.60
CA ASN A 31 -30.24 -36.03 -45.14
C ASN A 31 -30.79 -35.31 -43.90
N ASN A 32 -32.09 -35.46 -43.59
CA ASN A 32 -32.69 -34.93 -42.36
C ASN A 32 -32.38 -35.84 -41.17
N ASP A 33 -32.23 -37.14 -41.42
CA ASP A 33 -31.87 -38.13 -40.41
C ASP A 33 -30.48 -37.82 -39.81
N ASP A 34 -29.54 -37.36 -40.63
CA ASP A 34 -28.20 -36.93 -40.17
C ASP A 34 -28.25 -35.78 -39.14
N ASP A 35 -29.14 -34.80 -39.30
CA ASP A 35 -29.28 -33.67 -38.35
C ASP A 35 -29.88 -34.15 -37.01
N VAL A 36 -30.89 -35.04 -37.06
CA VAL A 36 -31.50 -35.66 -35.87
C VAL A 36 -30.45 -36.48 -35.12
N ILE A 37 -29.79 -37.42 -35.81
CA ILE A 37 -28.75 -38.29 -35.23
C ILE A 37 -27.62 -37.45 -34.64
N GLY A 38 -27.14 -36.44 -35.37
CA GLY A 38 -26.08 -35.55 -34.92
C GLY A 38 -26.42 -34.80 -33.64
N LEU A 39 -27.63 -34.22 -33.55
CA LEU A 39 -28.07 -33.46 -32.39
C LEU A 39 -28.39 -34.36 -31.19
N ILE A 40 -28.93 -35.56 -31.40
CA ILE A 40 -29.15 -36.53 -30.30
C ILE A 40 -27.81 -37.05 -29.77
N ALA A 41 -26.84 -37.36 -30.64
CA ALA A 41 -25.49 -37.70 -30.22
C ALA A 41 -24.83 -36.56 -29.45
N PHE A 42 -25.04 -35.30 -29.88
CA PHE A 42 -24.57 -34.13 -29.14
C PHE A 42 -25.24 -34.03 -27.77
N LYS A 43 -26.57 -34.19 -27.69
CA LYS A 43 -27.33 -34.19 -26.42
C LYS A 43 -26.86 -35.27 -25.45
N ALA A 44 -26.43 -36.43 -25.92
CA ALA A 44 -25.93 -37.51 -25.08
C ALA A 44 -24.65 -37.14 -24.28
N ASP A 45 -23.83 -36.23 -24.82
CA ASP A 45 -22.62 -35.74 -24.15
C ASP A 45 -22.89 -34.56 -23.18
N ILE A 46 -24.14 -34.11 -23.09
CA ILE A 46 -24.59 -32.97 -22.26
C ILE A 46 -25.29 -33.47 -21.01
N ILE A 47 -24.91 -32.89 -19.87
CA ILE A 47 -25.60 -33.07 -18.60
C ILE A 47 -26.56 -31.88 -18.42
N ASP A 48 -27.86 -32.17 -18.57
CA ASP A 48 -28.98 -31.22 -18.44
C ASP A 48 -29.83 -31.52 -17.20
N SER A 49 -29.41 -31.00 -16.05
CA SER A 49 -30.09 -31.24 -14.76
C SER A 49 -31.51 -30.68 -14.70
N SER A 50 -31.84 -29.69 -15.53
CA SER A 50 -33.12 -28.97 -15.51
C SER A 50 -34.04 -29.37 -16.67
N SER A 51 -33.64 -30.36 -17.47
CA SER A 51 -34.42 -30.91 -18.59
C SER A 51 -34.88 -29.86 -19.62
N HIS A 52 -34.05 -28.85 -19.88
CA HIS A 52 -34.31 -27.86 -20.93
C HIS A 52 -34.40 -28.49 -22.33
N LEU A 53 -33.63 -29.55 -22.59
CA LEU A 53 -33.55 -30.28 -23.87
C LEU A 53 -34.58 -31.41 -23.98
N SER A 54 -35.65 -31.39 -23.17
CA SER A 54 -36.67 -32.45 -23.17
C SER A 54 -37.42 -32.58 -24.50
N SER A 55 -37.50 -31.51 -25.29
CA SER A 55 -38.18 -31.54 -26.60
C SER A 55 -37.39 -32.25 -27.70
N TRP A 56 -36.13 -32.64 -27.44
CA TRP A 56 -35.28 -33.27 -28.45
C TRP A 56 -35.48 -34.79 -28.41
N ASN A 57 -36.14 -35.36 -29.42
CA ASN A 57 -36.50 -36.77 -29.47
C ASN A 57 -35.92 -37.46 -30.71
N GLN A 58 -35.27 -38.61 -30.52
CA GLN A 58 -34.66 -39.40 -31.59
C GLN A 58 -35.68 -39.93 -32.61
N ASP A 59 -36.96 -40.05 -32.22
CA ASP A 59 -38.01 -40.61 -33.09
C ASP A 59 -38.66 -39.55 -33.99
N ASP A 60 -38.28 -38.27 -33.85
CA ASP A 60 -38.81 -37.18 -34.69
C ASP A 60 -38.17 -37.19 -36.09
N ILE A 61 -38.99 -36.96 -37.12
CA ILE A 61 -38.55 -36.91 -38.53
C ILE A 61 -37.62 -35.71 -38.81
N SER A 62 -37.68 -34.67 -37.97
CA SER A 62 -36.91 -33.44 -38.14
C SER A 62 -36.71 -32.71 -36.81
N PRO A 63 -35.53 -32.11 -36.57
CA PRO A 63 -35.25 -31.38 -35.34
C PRO A 63 -35.81 -29.95 -35.33
N CYS A 64 -36.47 -29.50 -36.41
CA CYS A 64 -36.86 -28.10 -36.58
C CYS A 64 -37.98 -27.60 -35.65
N SER A 65 -38.69 -28.52 -34.99
CA SER A 65 -39.66 -28.22 -33.93
C SER A 65 -39.03 -28.17 -32.54
N TRP A 66 -37.77 -28.58 -32.39
CA TRP A 66 -37.09 -28.65 -31.11
C TRP A 66 -36.77 -27.25 -30.58
N LYS A 67 -36.88 -27.07 -29.27
CA LYS A 67 -36.42 -25.84 -28.62
C LYS A 67 -34.94 -25.62 -28.92
N PHE A 68 -34.58 -24.36 -29.13
CA PHE A 68 -33.21 -23.89 -29.33
C PHE A 68 -32.55 -24.28 -30.67
N ILE A 69 -33.34 -24.84 -31.60
CA ILE A 69 -32.93 -25.15 -32.98
C ILE A 69 -33.65 -24.22 -33.94
N THR A 70 -32.91 -23.69 -34.91
CA THR A 70 -33.49 -22.99 -36.07
C THR A 70 -33.06 -23.71 -37.34
N CYS A 71 -34.03 -23.94 -38.22
CA CYS A 71 -33.79 -24.54 -39.53
C CYS A 71 -34.01 -23.56 -40.68
N ASN A 72 -33.36 -23.83 -41.81
CA ASN A 72 -33.66 -23.16 -43.06
C ASN A 72 -35.07 -23.57 -43.55
N PRO A 73 -35.98 -22.62 -43.81
CA PRO A 73 -37.36 -22.93 -44.20
C PRO A 73 -37.48 -23.58 -45.58
N ALA A 74 -36.50 -23.41 -46.47
CA ALA A 74 -36.51 -23.99 -47.81
C ALA A 74 -35.94 -25.41 -47.84
N THR A 75 -34.93 -25.71 -47.01
CA THR A 75 -34.24 -27.02 -47.04
C THR A 75 -34.57 -27.91 -45.86
N GLY A 76 -35.20 -27.38 -44.79
CA GLY A 76 -35.46 -28.12 -43.55
C GLY A 76 -34.21 -28.46 -42.74
N ARG A 77 -33.03 -27.96 -43.12
CA ARG A 77 -31.74 -28.27 -42.48
C ARG A 77 -31.43 -27.31 -41.33
N VAL A 78 -30.78 -27.81 -40.29
CA VAL A 78 -30.41 -27.03 -39.11
C VAL A 78 -29.35 -25.98 -39.48
N THR A 79 -29.64 -24.71 -39.19
CA THR A 79 -28.75 -23.58 -39.44
C THR A 79 -28.25 -22.91 -38.16
N GLU A 80 -28.99 -23.00 -37.05
CA GLU A 80 -28.59 -22.42 -35.77
C GLU A 80 -28.90 -23.36 -34.61
N LEU A 81 -27.93 -23.46 -33.69
CA LEU A 81 -28.04 -24.11 -32.40
C LEU A 81 -27.64 -23.11 -31.31
N SER A 82 -28.59 -22.74 -30.45
CA SER A 82 -28.41 -21.66 -29.47
C SER A 82 -28.87 -22.06 -28.05
N LEU A 83 -27.92 -22.54 -27.24
CA LEU A 83 -28.14 -23.06 -25.88
C LEU A 83 -27.59 -22.12 -24.80
N ILE A 84 -27.83 -20.81 -24.90
CA ILE A 84 -27.23 -19.81 -24.02
C ILE A 84 -27.82 -19.82 -22.59
N GLY A 85 -26.97 -19.78 -21.56
CA GLY A 85 -27.41 -19.48 -20.19
C GLY A 85 -28.24 -20.57 -19.50
N LEU A 86 -28.16 -21.82 -19.97
CA LEU A 86 -29.00 -22.93 -19.52
C LEU A 86 -28.38 -23.76 -18.37
N ASN A 87 -27.19 -23.36 -17.90
CA ASN A 87 -26.40 -24.08 -16.88
C ASN A 87 -26.11 -25.55 -17.28
N LEU A 88 -25.96 -25.80 -18.58
CA LEU A 88 -25.62 -27.12 -19.11
C LEU A 88 -24.15 -27.45 -18.80
N SER A 89 -23.86 -28.72 -18.56
CA SER A 89 -22.50 -29.21 -18.33
C SER A 89 -22.18 -30.42 -19.21
N GLY A 90 -20.98 -30.97 -19.11
CA GLY A 90 -20.52 -32.06 -19.99
C GLY A 90 -19.49 -31.57 -21.00
N LYS A 91 -19.44 -32.19 -22.18
CA LYS A 91 -18.44 -31.92 -23.23
C LYS A 91 -19.11 -31.52 -24.54
N ILE A 92 -18.38 -30.79 -25.38
CA ILE A 92 -18.80 -30.54 -26.76
C ILE A 92 -18.47 -31.79 -27.59
N GLY A 93 -19.49 -32.65 -27.72
CA GLY A 93 -19.43 -33.96 -28.35
C GLY A 93 -19.19 -33.96 -29.86
N ARG A 94 -18.93 -35.16 -30.42
CA ARG A 94 -18.70 -35.35 -31.87
C ARG A 94 -19.97 -35.22 -32.72
N GLY A 95 -21.15 -35.26 -32.10
CA GLY A 95 -22.44 -35.23 -32.80
C GLY A 95 -22.60 -34.02 -33.74
N LEU A 96 -21.99 -32.88 -33.42
CA LEU A 96 -22.03 -31.68 -34.26
C LEU A 96 -21.38 -31.87 -35.64
N GLU A 97 -20.50 -32.87 -35.84
CA GLU A 97 -19.90 -33.19 -37.14
C GLU A 97 -20.95 -33.57 -38.20
N LYS A 98 -22.11 -34.09 -37.78
CA LYS A 98 -23.18 -34.48 -38.70
C LYS A 98 -24.05 -33.32 -39.17
N VAL A 99 -24.02 -32.18 -38.46
CA VAL A 99 -24.86 -31.01 -38.73
C VAL A 99 -24.17 -30.05 -39.71
N GLN A 100 -23.92 -30.52 -40.93
CA GLN A 100 -23.05 -29.86 -41.92
C GLN A 100 -23.54 -28.48 -42.41
N ASN A 101 -24.82 -28.16 -42.23
CA ASN A 101 -25.41 -26.88 -42.63
C ASN A 101 -25.41 -25.82 -41.51
N LEU A 102 -24.83 -26.13 -40.35
CA LEU A 102 -24.80 -25.24 -39.20
C LEU A 102 -24.01 -23.96 -39.54
N GLN A 103 -24.64 -22.81 -39.27
CA GLN A 103 -24.09 -21.47 -39.49
C GLN A 103 -23.80 -20.78 -38.15
N VAL A 104 -24.66 -20.97 -37.16
CA VAL A 104 -24.53 -20.34 -35.83
C VAL A 104 -24.49 -21.42 -34.75
N LEU A 105 -23.42 -21.41 -33.97
CA LEU A 105 -23.27 -22.23 -32.77
C LEU A 105 -23.07 -21.32 -31.56
N ASN A 106 -24.05 -21.27 -30.65
CA ASN A 106 -23.97 -20.46 -29.44
C ASN A 106 -24.22 -21.32 -28.20
N LEU A 107 -23.14 -21.61 -27.46
CA LEU A 107 -23.17 -22.38 -26.21
C LEU A 107 -22.72 -21.53 -25.01
N ALA A 108 -22.78 -20.21 -25.13
CA ALA A 108 -22.23 -19.28 -24.14
C ALA A 108 -22.94 -19.36 -22.78
N HIS A 109 -22.23 -18.95 -21.72
CA HIS A 109 -22.78 -18.89 -20.36
C HIS A 109 -23.29 -20.25 -19.84
N ASN A 110 -22.50 -21.30 -20.00
CA ASN A 110 -22.78 -22.64 -19.48
C ASN A 110 -21.56 -23.16 -18.68
N ASN A 111 -21.56 -24.44 -18.36
CA ASN A 111 -20.50 -25.13 -17.64
C ASN A 111 -19.90 -26.29 -18.48
N PHE A 112 -19.79 -26.09 -19.80
CA PHE A 112 -19.13 -27.06 -20.69
C PHE A 112 -17.63 -27.14 -20.39
N THR A 113 -17.08 -28.34 -20.42
CA THR A 113 -15.67 -28.63 -20.08
C THR A 113 -14.99 -29.47 -21.17
N GLY A 114 -13.68 -29.68 -21.03
CA GLY A 114 -12.88 -30.44 -22.00
C GLY A 114 -12.26 -29.56 -23.08
N SER A 115 -11.54 -30.19 -24.00
CA SER A 115 -10.82 -29.50 -25.07
C SER A 115 -11.71 -29.11 -26.23
N LEU A 116 -11.40 -27.97 -26.86
CA LEU A 116 -11.97 -27.60 -28.16
C LEU A 116 -11.62 -28.68 -29.19
N ASN A 117 -12.66 -29.27 -29.76
CA ASN A 117 -12.51 -30.39 -30.68
C ASN A 117 -12.15 -29.90 -32.09
N LEU A 118 -11.18 -30.56 -32.73
CA LEU A 118 -10.76 -30.29 -34.12
C LEU A 118 -11.93 -30.40 -35.10
N GLN A 119 -12.96 -31.21 -34.81
CA GLN A 119 -14.07 -31.49 -35.73
C GLN A 119 -14.94 -30.27 -36.03
N LEU A 120 -14.92 -29.21 -35.21
CA LEU A 120 -15.59 -27.95 -35.53
C LEU A 120 -15.01 -27.28 -36.79
N SER A 121 -13.75 -27.55 -37.14
CA SER A 121 -13.16 -27.05 -38.39
C SER A 121 -13.73 -27.72 -39.65
N LEU A 122 -14.38 -28.88 -39.52
CA LEU A 122 -15.01 -29.60 -40.63
C LEU A 122 -16.33 -28.94 -41.08
N LEU A 123 -16.93 -28.12 -40.21
CA LEU A 123 -18.18 -27.42 -40.48
C LEU A 123 -17.92 -26.15 -41.30
N ASN A 124 -17.79 -26.32 -42.61
CA ASN A 124 -17.42 -25.27 -43.57
C ASN A 124 -18.46 -24.13 -43.72
N ASN A 125 -19.66 -24.32 -43.18
CA ASN A 125 -20.74 -23.33 -43.25
C ASN A 125 -20.83 -22.41 -42.03
N LEU A 126 -20.02 -22.64 -40.98
CA LEU A 126 -20.05 -21.84 -39.77
C LEU A 126 -19.72 -20.37 -40.06
N GLU A 127 -20.61 -19.49 -39.62
CA GLU A 127 -20.47 -18.03 -39.67
C GLU A 127 -20.22 -17.42 -38.30
N SER A 128 -20.81 -17.99 -37.24
CA SER A 128 -20.71 -17.48 -35.88
C SER A 128 -20.56 -18.62 -34.87
N VAL A 129 -19.51 -18.56 -34.07
CA VAL A 129 -19.24 -19.50 -32.99
C VAL A 129 -19.03 -18.72 -31.69
N ASN A 130 -19.89 -18.95 -30.70
CA ASN A 130 -19.78 -18.36 -29.38
C ASN A 130 -19.76 -19.47 -28.31
N LEU A 131 -18.59 -19.68 -27.73
CA LEU A 131 -18.35 -20.66 -26.65
C LEU A 131 -17.89 -19.96 -25.36
N SER A 132 -18.16 -18.65 -25.24
CA SER A 132 -17.66 -17.85 -24.13
C SER A 132 -18.29 -18.23 -22.78
N ARG A 133 -17.57 -17.96 -21.68
CA ARG A 133 -18.01 -18.20 -20.30
C ARG A 133 -18.43 -19.66 -20.08
N ASN A 134 -17.46 -20.56 -20.25
CA ASN A 134 -17.55 -21.98 -19.98
C ASN A 134 -16.28 -22.44 -19.22
N GLY A 135 -16.11 -23.74 -19.03
CA GLY A 135 -14.92 -24.37 -18.46
C GLY A 135 -14.05 -25.09 -19.49
N LEU A 136 -14.05 -24.67 -20.75
CA LEU A 136 -13.24 -25.31 -21.81
C LEU A 136 -11.75 -25.14 -21.52
N SER A 137 -10.94 -26.16 -21.77
CA SER A 137 -9.52 -26.19 -21.43
C SER A 137 -8.65 -26.76 -22.56
N GLY A 138 -7.34 -26.85 -22.37
CA GLY A 138 -6.42 -27.32 -23.39
C GLY A 138 -6.11 -26.27 -24.47
N ASN A 139 -5.44 -26.69 -25.54
CA ASN A 139 -4.89 -25.78 -26.54
C ASN A 139 -5.93 -25.39 -27.61
N ILE A 140 -5.72 -24.21 -28.22
CA ILE A 140 -6.52 -23.78 -29.37
C ILE A 140 -6.14 -24.62 -30.60
N PRO A 141 -7.10 -25.25 -31.28
CA PRO A 141 -6.82 -26.07 -32.45
C PRO A 141 -6.40 -25.21 -33.68
N PRO A 142 -5.39 -25.64 -34.46
CA PRO A 142 -4.79 -24.84 -35.53
C PRO A 142 -5.71 -24.50 -36.71
N PHE A 143 -6.77 -25.27 -36.96
CA PHE A 143 -7.61 -25.09 -38.16
C PHE A 143 -9.02 -24.56 -37.87
N LEU A 144 -9.29 -24.05 -36.67
CA LEU A 144 -10.64 -23.63 -36.27
C LEU A 144 -11.20 -22.47 -37.12
N THR A 145 -10.30 -21.63 -37.64
CA THR A 145 -10.62 -20.47 -38.49
C THR A 145 -10.57 -20.77 -39.98
N ASN A 146 -10.32 -22.03 -40.38
CA ASN A 146 -10.19 -22.42 -41.79
C ASN A 146 -11.54 -22.37 -42.54
N SER A 147 -12.67 -22.24 -41.82
CA SER A 147 -13.95 -21.94 -42.44
C SER A 147 -13.90 -20.56 -43.12
N ARG A 148 -14.01 -20.56 -44.44
CA ARG A 148 -14.02 -19.32 -45.26
C ARG A 148 -15.24 -18.42 -45.01
N ARG A 149 -16.19 -18.85 -44.16
CA ARG A 149 -17.41 -18.11 -43.83
C ARG A 149 -17.43 -17.58 -42.39
N LEU A 150 -16.51 -18.00 -41.54
CA LEU A 150 -16.51 -17.67 -40.12
C LEU A 150 -16.22 -16.17 -39.91
N LYS A 151 -17.24 -15.42 -39.50
CA LYS A 151 -17.18 -13.97 -39.24
C LYS A 151 -16.98 -13.64 -37.77
N PHE A 152 -17.47 -14.48 -36.87
CA PHE A 152 -17.46 -14.24 -35.42
C PHE A 152 -16.98 -15.48 -34.67
N LEU A 153 -15.95 -15.31 -33.85
CA LEU A 153 -15.44 -16.35 -32.96
C LEU A 153 -15.17 -15.78 -31.56
N ASP A 154 -15.91 -16.26 -30.56
CA ASP A 154 -15.72 -15.89 -29.16
C ASP A 154 -15.47 -17.13 -28.30
N LEU A 155 -14.25 -17.23 -27.76
CA LEU A 155 -13.79 -18.28 -26.85
C LEU A 155 -13.45 -17.70 -25.46
N SER A 156 -13.89 -16.47 -25.16
CA SER A 156 -13.49 -15.76 -23.95
C SER A 156 -14.02 -16.38 -22.65
N LYS A 157 -13.33 -16.12 -21.53
CA LYS A 157 -13.70 -16.58 -20.19
C LYS A 157 -13.83 -18.09 -20.12
N ASN A 158 -12.78 -18.79 -20.53
CA ASN A 158 -12.60 -20.23 -20.43
C ASN A 158 -11.27 -20.51 -19.70
N SER A 159 -10.81 -21.77 -19.73
CA SER A 159 -9.52 -22.21 -19.18
C SER A 159 -8.55 -22.68 -20.27
N LEU A 160 -8.66 -22.14 -21.49
CA LEU A 160 -7.77 -22.50 -22.62
C LEU A 160 -6.32 -22.12 -22.31
N SER A 161 -5.35 -22.90 -22.78
CA SER A 161 -3.93 -22.75 -22.44
C SER A 161 -3.01 -23.01 -23.63
N GLY A 162 -1.69 -22.83 -23.43
CA GLY A 162 -0.69 -23.01 -24.47
C GLY A 162 -0.64 -21.86 -25.47
N PRO A 163 0.28 -21.92 -26.45
CA PRO A 163 0.41 -20.90 -27.49
C PRO A 163 -0.69 -21.00 -28.54
N VAL A 164 -1.02 -19.85 -29.14
CA VAL A 164 -1.85 -19.83 -30.35
C VAL A 164 -0.98 -20.30 -31.51
N PRO A 165 -1.35 -21.38 -32.23
CA PRO A 165 -0.56 -21.88 -33.35
C PRO A 165 -0.60 -20.91 -34.53
N ASP A 166 0.50 -20.78 -35.29
CA ASP A 166 0.59 -19.86 -36.43
C ASP A 166 -0.45 -20.18 -37.51
N GLU A 167 -0.80 -21.46 -37.68
CA GLU A 167 -1.81 -21.95 -38.61
C GLU A 167 -3.21 -21.39 -38.34
N PHE A 168 -3.49 -21.01 -37.09
CA PHE A 168 -4.78 -20.44 -36.67
C PHE A 168 -5.12 -19.15 -37.42
N PHE A 169 -4.14 -18.43 -37.95
CA PHE A 169 -4.40 -17.20 -38.71
C PHE A 169 -4.09 -17.33 -40.21
N LEU A 170 -3.67 -18.50 -40.71
CA LEU A 170 -3.35 -18.65 -42.14
C LEU A 170 -4.56 -18.54 -43.07
N SER A 171 -5.79 -18.75 -42.57
CA SER A 171 -7.01 -18.80 -43.40
C SER A 171 -8.20 -18.03 -42.83
N CYS A 172 -7.95 -16.97 -42.04
CA CYS A 172 -8.95 -16.15 -41.37
C CYS A 172 -9.55 -15.00 -42.24
N SER A 173 -9.61 -15.16 -43.57
CA SER A 173 -9.95 -14.07 -44.50
C SER A 173 -11.36 -13.48 -44.35
N SER A 174 -12.28 -14.20 -43.70
CA SER A 174 -13.65 -13.75 -43.46
C SER A 174 -13.91 -13.23 -42.04
N LEU A 175 -12.95 -13.43 -41.12
CA LEU A 175 -13.12 -13.21 -39.69
C LEU A 175 -13.15 -11.72 -39.36
N ARG A 176 -14.22 -11.29 -38.68
CA ARG A 176 -14.46 -9.89 -38.31
C ARG A 176 -14.28 -9.64 -36.82
N VAL A 177 -14.64 -10.63 -36.00
CA VAL A 177 -14.54 -10.54 -34.54
C VAL A 177 -13.86 -11.79 -34.01
N LEU A 178 -12.78 -11.59 -33.26
CA LEU A 178 -12.09 -12.63 -32.53
C LEU A 178 -11.92 -12.20 -31.06
N SER A 179 -12.39 -13.03 -30.14
CA SER A 179 -12.19 -12.85 -28.71
C SER A 179 -11.65 -14.12 -28.06
N LEU A 180 -10.44 -14.02 -27.51
CA LEU A 180 -9.78 -15.06 -26.71
C LEU A 180 -9.61 -14.63 -25.24
N SER A 181 -10.25 -13.52 -24.85
CA SER A 181 -10.02 -12.84 -23.57
C SER A 181 -10.29 -13.72 -22.34
N GLY A 182 -9.54 -13.57 -21.26
CA GLY A 182 -9.82 -14.25 -19.98
C GLY A 182 -9.60 -15.76 -20.05
N ASN A 183 -8.44 -16.18 -20.52
CA ASN A 183 -7.99 -17.57 -20.57
C ASN A 183 -6.56 -17.69 -19.96
N ASN A 184 -5.93 -18.85 -20.10
CA ASN A 184 -4.54 -19.12 -19.68
C ASN A 184 -3.58 -19.24 -20.89
N ILE A 185 -3.89 -18.61 -22.02
CA ILE A 185 -3.10 -18.69 -23.26
C ILE A 185 -1.74 -18.01 -23.03
N ASN A 186 -0.66 -18.64 -23.47
CA ASN A 186 0.71 -18.16 -23.26
C ASN A 186 1.50 -18.06 -24.56
N GLY A 187 2.77 -17.66 -24.49
CA GLY A 187 3.63 -17.51 -25.67
C GLY A 187 3.36 -16.22 -26.46
N PRO A 188 4.04 -16.03 -27.60
CA PRO A 188 3.92 -14.81 -28.41
C PRO A 188 2.60 -14.75 -29.18
N ILE A 189 2.20 -13.53 -29.56
CA ILE A 189 1.14 -13.34 -30.55
C ILE A 189 1.70 -13.73 -31.93
N PRO A 190 1.11 -14.70 -32.64
CA PRO A 190 1.52 -15.11 -33.98
C PRO A 190 1.62 -13.96 -34.98
N ASN A 191 2.70 -13.90 -35.75
CA ASN A 191 2.86 -12.90 -36.82
C ASN A 191 1.84 -13.09 -37.95
N SER A 192 1.35 -14.32 -38.11
CA SER A 192 0.30 -14.68 -39.07
C SER A 192 -1.03 -13.97 -38.81
N VAL A 193 -1.23 -13.32 -37.65
CA VAL A 193 -2.41 -12.47 -37.38
C VAL A 193 -2.61 -11.41 -38.47
N SER A 194 -1.54 -10.93 -39.10
CA SER A 194 -1.55 -10.00 -40.24
C SER A 194 -2.41 -10.45 -41.43
N GLN A 195 -2.62 -11.76 -41.59
CA GLN A 195 -3.42 -12.32 -42.68
C GLN A 195 -4.92 -12.06 -42.48
N CYS A 196 -5.36 -11.76 -41.25
CA CYS A 196 -6.77 -11.51 -40.91
C CYS A 196 -7.20 -10.08 -41.21
N THR A 197 -6.98 -9.62 -42.44
CA THR A 197 -7.19 -8.22 -42.87
C THR A 197 -8.63 -7.73 -42.77
N THR A 198 -9.60 -8.62 -42.54
CA THR A 198 -11.02 -8.29 -42.37
C THR A 198 -11.45 -8.10 -40.91
N LEU A 199 -10.54 -8.28 -39.94
CA LEU A 199 -10.82 -8.10 -38.52
C LEU A 199 -11.19 -6.65 -38.22
N ASN A 200 -12.31 -6.49 -37.51
CA ASN A 200 -12.78 -5.24 -36.94
C ASN A 200 -12.54 -5.20 -35.41
N HIS A 201 -12.59 -6.35 -34.76
CA HIS A 201 -12.44 -6.46 -33.31
C HIS A 201 -11.53 -7.65 -32.97
N LEU A 202 -10.44 -7.37 -32.27
CA LEU A 202 -9.50 -8.36 -31.77
C LEU A 202 -9.32 -8.15 -30.26
N ASN A 203 -9.72 -9.14 -29.48
CA ASN A 203 -9.56 -9.13 -28.03
C ASN A 203 -8.76 -10.34 -27.54
N LEU A 204 -7.54 -10.08 -27.08
CA LEU A 204 -6.61 -11.06 -26.52
C LEU A 204 -6.33 -10.82 -25.02
N SER A 205 -7.12 -9.96 -24.36
CA SER A 205 -6.82 -9.49 -23.01
C SER A 205 -6.94 -10.55 -21.93
N LYS A 206 -6.37 -10.28 -20.74
CA LYS A 206 -6.49 -11.16 -19.56
C LYS A 206 -6.03 -12.60 -19.86
N ASN A 207 -4.82 -12.72 -20.39
CA ASN A 207 -4.15 -13.97 -20.72
C ASN A 207 -2.70 -13.89 -20.19
N ARG A 208 -1.82 -14.78 -20.69
CA ARG A 208 -0.39 -14.81 -20.39
C ARG A 208 0.45 -14.67 -21.66
N PHE A 209 -0.04 -13.94 -22.66
CA PHE A 209 0.74 -13.65 -23.87
C PHE A 209 2.04 -12.93 -23.48
N SER A 210 3.15 -13.30 -24.10
CA SER A 210 4.49 -12.83 -23.74
C SER A 210 5.33 -12.44 -24.96
N GLY A 211 6.49 -11.83 -24.71
CA GLY A 211 7.38 -11.34 -25.78
C GLY A 211 6.91 -10.03 -26.39
N SER A 212 7.66 -9.56 -27.38
CA SER A 212 7.38 -8.32 -28.12
C SER A 212 6.49 -8.64 -29.32
N PRO A 213 5.25 -8.12 -29.39
CA PRO A 213 4.42 -8.24 -30.58
C PRO A 213 5.11 -7.64 -31.80
N ASN A 214 4.99 -8.28 -32.94
CA ASN A 214 5.39 -7.68 -34.21
C ASN A 214 4.32 -6.68 -34.64
N PHE A 215 4.46 -5.43 -34.21
CA PHE A 215 3.50 -4.40 -34.55
C PHE A 215 3.58 -4.01 -36.04
N ALA A 216 4.79 -3.74 -36.54
CA ALA A 216 5.02 -3.22 -37.90
C ALA A 216 4.61 -4.19 -39.01
N ALA A 217 5.04 -5.45 -38.94
CA ALA A 217 4.72 -6.46 -39.95
C ALA A 217 3.57 -7.38 -39.51
N GLY A 218 2.92 -7.08 -38.39
CA GLY A 218 1.81 -7.86 -37.84
C GLY A 218 0.57 -7.00 -37.62
N LEU A 219 0.43 -6.50 -36.39
CA LEU A 219 -0.81 -5.88 -35.90
C LEU A 219 -1.25 -4.62 -36.67
N TRP A 220 -0.33 -3.79 -37.16
CA TRP A 220 -0.71 -2.57 -37.90
C TRP A 220 -1.12 -2.83 -39.35
N LEU A 221 -0.96 -4.05 -39.85
CA LEU A 221 -1.48 -4.45 -41.16
C LEU A 221 -3.00 -4.75 -41.11
N LEU A 222 -3.59 -4.77 -39.92
CA LEU A 222 -5.04 -4.97 -39.71
C LEU A 222 -5.82 -3.68 -39.97
N THR A 223 -5.76 -3.16 -41.18
CA THR A 223 -6.25 -1.82 -41.54
C THR A 223 -7.75 -1.58 -41.29
N ARG A 224 -8.56 -2.64 -41.12
CA ARG A 224 -10.00 -2.54 -40.78
C ARG A 224 -10.30 -2.56 -39.29
N ILE A 225 -9.29 -2.75 -38.44
CA ILE A 225 -9.47 -2.88 -37.01
C ILE A 225 -10.08 -1.60 -36.41
N ARG A 226 -11.06 -1.79 -35.53
CA ARG A 226 -11.76 -0.74 -34.79
C ARG A 226 -11.48 -0.85 -33.29
N THR A 227 -11.41 -2.06 -32.77
CA THR A 227 -11.04 -2.32 -31.37
C THR A 227 -9.89 -3.32 -31.34
N LEU A 228 -8.78 -2.91 -30.70
CA LEU A 228 -7.65 -3.77 -30.39
C LEU A 228 -7.43 -3.78 -28.88
N ASP A 229 -7.65 -4.95 -28.26
CA ASP A 229 -7.46 -5.15 -26.82
C ASP A 229 -6.42 -6.23 -26.55
N LEU A 230 -5.25 -5.81 -26.09
CA LEU A 230 -4.12 -6.66 -25.67
C LEU A 230 -3.85 -6.57 -24.16
N SER A 231 -4.76 -5.93 -23.41
CA SER A 231 -4.55 -5.59 -22.00
C SER A 231 -4.40 -6.79 -21.07
N HIS A 232 -3.78 -6.60 -19.91
CA HIS A 232 -3.61 -7.61 -18.87
C HIS A 232 -2.96 -8.90 -19.39
N ASN A 233 -1.76 -8.76 -19.94
CA ASN A 233 -0.90 -9.84 -20.40
C ASN A 233 0.53 -9.62 -19.86
N THR A 234 1.49 -10.39 -20.36
CA THR A 234 2.92 -10.23 -20.05
C THR A 234 3.72 -9.73 -21.26
N LEU A 235 3.09 -8.97 -22.15
CA LEU A 235 3.72 -8.44 -23.36
C LEU A 235 4.81 -7.42 -23.01
N THR A 236 5.90 -7.44 -23.76
CA THR A 236 7.08 -6.58 -23.56
C THR A 236 7.41 -5.82 -24.84
N GLY A 237 8.51 -5.05 -24.83
CA GLY A 237 9.03 -4.37 -26.00
C GLY A 237 8.42 -2.98 -26.23
N ARG A 238 8.81 -2.35 -27.34
CA ARG A 238 8.33 -1.02 -27.72
C ARG A 238 7.09 -1.12 -28.60
N VAL A 239 6.24 -0.09 -28.55
CA VAL A 239 5.18 0.15 -29.55
C VAL A 239 5.73 1.17 -30.54
N PRO A 240 6.19 0.76 -31.74
CA PRO A 240 6.83 1.69 -32.67
C PRO A 240 5.81 2.63 -33.35
N ASP A 241 6.27 3.54 -34.22
CA ASP A 241 5.37 4.29 -35.11
C ASP A 241 4.81 3.41 -36.23
N GLY A 242 3.60 3.73 -36.71
CA GLY A 242 2.88 3.01 -37.77
C GLY A 242 1.42 2.70 -37.43
N VAL A 243 0.97 3.08 -36.23
CA VAL A 243 -0.42 2.93 -35.80
C VAL A 243 -1.38 3.77 -36.65
N SER A 244 -0.89 4.86 -37.27
CA SER A 244 -1.66 5.73 -38.16
C SER A 244 -2.22 5.01 -39.39
N ASN A 245 -1.67 3.86 -39.78
CA ASN A 245 -2.22 2.98 -40.83
C ASN A 245 -3.60 2.42 -40.47
N LEU A 246 -3.96 2.41 -39.17
CA LEU A 246 -5.22 1.90 -38.66
C LEU A 246 -6.30 3.00 -38.65
N HIS A 247 -6.64 3.52 -39.83
CA HIS A 247 -7.54 4.68 -39.98
C HIS A 247 -8.94 4.54 -39.34
N TYR A 248 -9.40 3.30 -39.12
CA TYR A 248 -10.70 2.98 -38.52
C TYR A 248 -10.62 2.70 -37.01
N LEU A 249 -9.44 2.78 -36.40
CA LEU A 249 -9.23 2.46 -34.99
C LEU A 249 -10.03 3.42 -34.11
N LYS A 250 -10.85 2.85 -33.23
CA LYS A 250 -11.71 3.56 -32.26
C LYS A 250 -11.27 3.31 -30.83
N GLU A 251 -10.73 2.14 -30.53
CA GLU A 251 -10.39 1.73 -29.18
C GLU A 251 -9.07 0.95 -29.19
N LEU A 252 -8.11 1.41 -28.39
CA LEU A 252 -6.81 0.78 -28.19
C LEU A 252 -6.56 0.58 -26.70
N PHE A 253 -6.45 -0.68 -26.29
CA PHE A 253 -6.25 -1.09 -24.91
C PHE A 253 -4.99 -1.94 -24.78
N LEU A 254 -3.93 -1.38 -24.17
CA LEU A 254 -2.65 -2.04 -23.93
C LEU A 254 -2.30 -2.15 -22.44
N GLN A 255 -3.21 -1.74 -21.55
CA GLN A 255 -2.94 -1.58 -20.12
C GLN A 255 -2.57 -2.87 -19.40
N GLY A 256 -1.79 -2.79 -18.34
CA GLY A 256 -1.41 -3.95 -17.52
C GLY A 256 -0.50 -4.93 -18.27
N ASN A 257 0.54 -4.40 -18.92
CA ASN A 257 1.59 -5.13 -19.63
C ASN A 257 2.97 -4.58 -19.19
N HIS A 258 4.02 -4.94 -19.91
CA HIS A 258 5.39 -4.46 -19.68
C HIS A 258 5.94 -3.74 -20.94
N PHE A 259 5.09 -3.03 -21.68
CA PHE A 259 5.53 -2.23 -22.83
C PHE A 259 6.42 -1.08 -22.36
N SER A 260 7.48 -0.78 -23.13
CA SER A 260 8.48 0.25 -22.79
C SER A 260 8.81 1.16 -23.97
N GLY A 261 9.66 2.17 -23.74
CA GLY A 261 9.97 3.21 -24.73
C GLY A 261 8.90 4.30 -24.80
N GLY A 262 9.07 5.25 -25.72
CA GLY A 262 8.12 6.33 -25.96
C GLY A 262 6.77 5.87 -26.54
N LEU A 263 5.76 6.72 -26.39
CA LEU A 263 4.47 6.57 -27.08
C LEU A 263 4.64 6.83 -28.58
N PRO A 264 3.94 6.09 -29.47
CA PRO A 264 4.03 6.30 -30.91
C PRO A 264 3.62 7.72 -31.30
N SER A 265 4.50 8.39 -32.03
CA SER A 265 4.37 9.79 -32.41
C SER A 265 3.30 10.00 -33.48
N ASP A 266 2.96 8.98 -34.26
CA ASP A 266 1.91 9.04 -35.27
C ASP A 266 0.51 8.66 -34.74
N LEU A 267 0.38 8.33 -33.45
CA LEU A 267 -0.90 7.99 -32.81
C LEU A 267 -1.93 9.11 -32.94
N GLY A 268 -1.48 10.36 -32.91
CA GLY A 268 -2.28 11.56 -33.12
C GLY A 268 -3.05 11.63 -34.43
N LEU A 269 -2.65 10.84 -35.44
CA LEU A 269 -3.30 10.80 -36.75
C LEU A 269 -4.54 9.88 -36.80
N CYS A 270 -4.78 9.10 -35.74
CA CYS A 270 -5.94 8.22 -35.63
C CYS A 270 -7.20 9.01 -35.21
N SER A 271 -7.72 9.87 -36.08
CA SER A 271 -8.79 10.85 -35.77
C SER A 271 -10.10 10.26 -35.23
N HIS A 272 -10.36 8.97 -35.47
CA HIS A 272 -11.55 8.25 -34.96
C HIS A 272 -11.33 7.59 -33.60
N LEU A 273 -10.14 7.69 -33.00
CA LEU A 273 -9.82 7.07 -31.72
C LEU A 273 -10.63 7.75 -30.61
N ARG A 274 -11.43 6.94 -29.91
CA ARG A 274 -12.33 7.37 -28.82
C ARG A 274 -11.82 6.99 -27.45
N LYS A 275 -11.16 5.83 -27.34
CA LYS A 275 -10.63 5.31 -26.08
C LYS A 275 -9.20 4.84 -26.25
N LEU A 276 -8.33 5.36 -25.41
CA LEU A 276 -6.92 4.99 -25.34
C LEU A 276 -6.57 4.67 -23.88
N ASP A 277 -6.24 3.41 -23.61
CA ASP A 277 -5.72 2.99 -22.29
C ASP A 277 -4.37 2.31 -22.45
N LEU A 278 -3.33 2.98 -21.96
CA LEU A 278 -1.94 2.54 -21.96
C LEU A 278 -1.40 2.41 -20.53
N SER A 279 -2.29 2.45 -19.52
CA SER A 279 -1.90 2.48 -18.12
C SER A 279 -1.20 1.22 -17.63
N ASN A 280 -0.51 1.28 -16.50
CA ASN A 280 0.14 0.14 -15.86
C ASN A 280 1.10 -0.58 -16.84
N ASN A 281 2.04 0.19 -17.38
CA ASN A 281 3.09 -0.26 -18.29
C ASN A 281 4.43 0.40 -17.87
N LEU A 282 5.45 0.31 -18.71
CA LEU A 282 6.76 0.91 -18.52
C LEU A 282 7.05 1.97 -19.60
N PHE A 283 6.02 2.63 -20.15
CA PHE A 283 6.22 3.68 -21.15
C PHE A 283 7.03 4.83 -20.54
N THR A 284 8.00 5.32 -21.32
CA THR A 284 8.94 6.39 -20.94
C THR A 284 8.76 7.59 -21.86
N GLU A 285 9.63 8.60 -21.74
CA GLU A 285 9.62 9.81 -22.56
C GLU A 285 8.36 10.67 -22.34
N SER A 286 8.27 11.78 -23.06
CA SER A 286 7.15 12.71 -22.95
C SER A 286 5.95 12.29 -23.77
N VAL A 287 4.77 12.78 -23.36
CA VAL A 287 3.53 12.57 -24.10
C VAL A 287 3.62 13.32 -25.45
N PRO A 288 3.53 12.63 -26.60
CA PRO A 288 3.72 13.25 -27.90
C PRO A 288 2.68 14.33 -28.21
N VAL A 289 3.14 15.47 -28.75
CA VAL A 289 2.27 16.58 -29.15
C VAL A 289 1.22 16.21 -30.18
N SER A 290 1.49 15.20 -31.00
CA SER A 290 0.55 14.72 -32.02
C SER A 290 -0.79 14.27 -31.44
N ILE A 291 -0.84 13.80 -30.19
CA ILE A 291 -2.07 13.37 -29.50
C ILE A 291 -3.14 14.48 -29.49
N GLN A 292 -2.75 15.75 -29.62
CA GLN A 292 -3.68 16.87 -29.82
C GLN A 292 -4.64 16.68 -31.01
N GLY A 293 -4.25 15.89 -32.03
CA GLY A 293 -5.06 15.60 -33.21
C GLY A 293 -6.24 14.64 -32.97
N LEU A 294 -6.30 14.00 -31.80
CA LEU A 294 -7.33 13.02 -31.45
C LEU A 294 -8.67 13.67 -31.04
N SER A 295 -9.27 14.39 -31.98
CA SER A 295 -10.52 15.15 -31.79
C SER A 295 -11.73 14.33 -31.31
N SER A 296 -11.74 13.01 -31.54
CA SER A 296 -12.82 12.11 -31.09
C SER A 296 -12.57 11.47 -29.71
N LEU A 297 -11.46 11.81 -29.04
CA LEU A 297 -11.03 11.12 -27.82
C LEU A 297 -11.92 11.52 -26.63
N THR A 298 -12.46 10.49 -25.98
CA THR A 298 -13.35 10.61 -24.80
C THR A 298 -12.73 10.05 -23.54
N TYR A 299 -11.80 9.10 -23.69
CA TYR A 299 -11.14 8.41 -22.58
C TYR A 299 -9.64 8.30 -22.87
N LEU A 300 -8.83 8.91 -22.00
CA LEU A 300 -7.37 8.85 -22.03
C LEU A 300 -6.86 8.39 -20.66
N ASN A 301 -6.22 7.23 -20.63
CA ASN A 301 -5.60 6.70 -19.43
C ASN A 301 -4.14 6.30 -19.71
N LEU A 302 -3.22 7.03 -19.10
CA LEU A 302 -1.76 6.83 -19.16
C LEU A 302 -1.18 6.53 -17.77
N ALA A 303 -2.03 6.24 -16.78
CA ALA A 303 -1.63 6.11 -15.39
C ALA A 303 -0.61 5.01 -15.14
N ASN A 304 0.20 5.11 -14.08
CA ASN A 304 1.18 4.12 -13.65
C ASN A 304 2.13 3.71 -14.79
N ASN A 305 2.85 4.68 -15.34
CA ASN A 305 3.93 4.50 -16.30
C ASN A 305 5.18 5.23 -15.77
N VAL A 306 6.20 5.40 -16.63
CA VAL A 306 7.42 6.14 -16.33
C VAL A 306 7.54 7.36 -17.27
N LEU A 307 6.41 7.95 -17.64
CA LEU A 307 6.37 9.10 -18.54
C LEU A 307 7.03 10.31 -17.87
N THR A 308 7.78 11.08 -18.64
CA THR A 308 8.56 12.24 -18.19
C THR A 308 8.19 13.50 -19.00
N GLY A 309 8.86 14.61 -18.73
CA GLY A 309 8.60 15.87 -19.42
C GLY A 309 7.39 16.61 -18.85
N ASP A 310 7.11 17.78 -19.42
CA ASP A 310 6.09 18.67 -18.87
C ASP A 310 4.67 18.20 -19.16
N PHE A 311 3.75 18.52 -18.25
CA PHE A 311 2.33 18.28 -18.48
C PHE A 311 1.87 19.02 -19.76
N PRO A 312 1.12 18.37 -20.67
CA PRO A 312 0.99 18.90 -22.03
C PRO A 312 0.14 20.18 -22.15
N GLU A 313 0.71 21.21 -22.79
CA GLU A 313 0.02 22.48 -23.03
C GLU A 313 -1.21 22.33 -23.96
N TRP A 314 -1.18 21.37 -24.88
CA TRP A 314 -2.26 21.11 -25.83
C TRP A 314 -3.42 20.28 -25.27
N ILE A 315 -3.39 19.87 -24.00
CA ILE A 315 -4.43 18.99 -23.44
C ILE A 315 -5.85 19.58 -23.60
N GLY A 316 -5.96 20.91 -23.51
CA GLY A 316 -7.21 21.66 -23.64
C GLY A 316 -7.91 21.53 -24.99
N GLU A 317 -7.17 21.15 -26.04
CA GLU A 317 -7.71 20.97 -27.39
C GLU A 317 -8.58 19.71 -27.51
N LEU A 318 -8.44 18.77 -26.57
CA LEU A 318 -9.26 17.56 -26.48
C LEU A 318 -10.62 17.87 -25.85
N ASN A 319 -11.38 18.74 -26.50
CA ASN A 319 -12.66 19.28 -26.00
C ASN A 319 -13.74 18.21 -25.72
N GLY A 320 -13.61 17.01 -26.30
CA GLY A 320 -14.51 15.86 -26.09
C GLY A 320 -14.09 14.91 -24.96
N LEU A 321 -13.00 15.21 -24.24
CA LEU A 321 -12.43 14.31 -23.25
C LEU A 321 -13.27 14.30 -21.96
N GLU A 322 -13.78 13.12 -21.61
CA GLU A 322 -14.62 12.90 -20.41
C GLU A 322 -13.82 12.32 -19.25
N TYR A 323 -12.78 11.53 -19.56
CA TYR A 323 -11.92 10.83 -18.59
C TYR A 323 -10.45 11.06 -18.93
N LEU A 324 -9.71 11.66 -17.98
CA LEU A 324 -8.27 11.86 -18.04
C LEU A 324 -7.60 11.29 -16.79
N ASP A 325 -6.72 10.32 -16.97
CA ASP A 325 -5.86 9.81 -15.90
C ASP A 325 -4.41 9.73 -16.40
N VAL A 326 -3.53 10.51 -15.77
CA VAL A 326 -2.07 10.47 -16.00
C VAL A 326 -1.32 10.23 -14.70
N SER A 327 -2.01 9.71 -13.67
CA SER A 327 -1.45 9.54 -12.33
C SER A 327 -0.29 8.53 -12.27
N GLY A 328 0.57 8.64 -11.27
CA GLY A 328 1.67 7.68 -11.06
C GLY A 328 2.70 7.70 -12.19
N ASN A 329 3.11 8.89 -12.62
CA ASN A 329 4.14 9.12 -13.64
C ASN A 329 5.24 10.06 -13.07
N GLY A 330 6.15 10.52 -13.93
CA GLY A 330 7.18 11.50 -13.61
C GLY A 330 6.98 12.84 -14.34
N LEU A 331 5.73 13.25 -14.60
CA LEU A 331 5.43 14.49 -15.31
C LEU A 331 5.84 15.71 -14.48
N THR A 332 6.40 16.72 -15.14
CA THR A 332 6.91 17.98 -14.56
C THR A 332 6.15 19.19 -15.11
N GLY A 333 6.70 20.39 -14.91
CA GLY A 333 6.13 21.63 -15.44
C GLY A 333 4.89 22.10 -14.66
N THR A 334 4.17 23.05 -15.24
CA THR A 334 2.97 23.66 -14.63
C THR A 334 1.69 23.20 -15.30
N LEU A 335 0.57 23.22 -14.56
CA LEU A 335 -0.74 22.96 -15.15
C LEU A 335 -1.19 24.17 -16.02
N PRO A 336 -1.36 24.01 -17.35
CA PRO A 336 -1.56 25.13 -18.27
C PRO A 336 -3.00 25.66 -18.25
N GLU A 337 -3.18 26.93 -18.63
CA GLU A 337 -4.52 27.55 -18.71
C GLU A 337 -5.42 26.87 -19.77
N SER A 338 -4.86 26.13 -20.72
CA SER A 338 -5.62 25.36 -21.71
C SER A 338 -6.51 24.28 -21.07
N VAL A 339 -6.20 23.80 -19.85
CA VAL A 339 -7.01 22.79 -19.14
C VAL A 339 -8.47 23.20 -18.99
N GLY A 340 -8.76 24.50 -18.90
CA GLY A 340 -10.14 25.02 -18.88
C GLY A 340 -10.95 24.77 -20.17
N GLY A 341 -10.29 24.32 -21.25
CA GLY A 341 -10.90 23.90 -22.52
C GLY A 341 -11.63 22.56 -22.44
N LEU A 342 -11.31 21.71 -21.45
CA LEU A 342 -11.87 20.35 -21.27
C LEU A 342 -13.32 20.36 -20.77
N GLY A 343 -14.25 20.95 -21.54
CA GLY A 343 -15.58 21.33 -21.07
C GLY A 343 -16.59 20.20 -20.82
N VAL A 344 -16.21 18.95 -21.05
CA VAL A 344 -17.05 17.77 -20.75
C VAL A 344 -16.39 16.82 -19.76
N LEU A 345 -15.27 17.24 -19.15
CA LEU A 345 -14.46 16.39 -18.29
C LEU A 345 -15.18 16.05 -16.99
N THR A 346 -15.30 14.75 -16.71
CA THR A 346 -15.98 14.25 -15.50
C THR A 346 -14.99 13.67 -14.48
N TYR A 347 -13.88 13.12 -14.96
CA TYR A 347 -12.84 12.49 -14.15
C TYR A 347 -11.47 13.03 -14.56
N MET A 348 -10.75 13.60 -13.60
CA MET A 348 -9.37 14.03 -13.74
C MET A 348 -8.52 13.50 -12.59
N SER A 349 -7.47 12.75 -12.91
CA SER A 349 -6.45 12.35 -11.96
C SER A 349 -5.06 12.66 -12.48
N LEU A 350 -4.37 13.57 -11.78
CA LEU A 350 -2.96 13.94 -12.02
C LEU A 350 -2.05 13.43 -10.90
N SER A 351 -2.59 12.61 -9.99
CA SER A 351 -1.95 12.22 -8.74
C SER A 351 -0.57 11.60 -8.91
N GLY A 352 0.37 11.83 -8.00
CA GLY A 352 1.65 11.10 -8.00
C GLY A 352 2.50 11.43 -9.22
N ASN A 353 2.69 12.72 -9.46
CA ASN A 353 3.59 13.30 -10.46
C ASN A 353 4.48 14.34 -9.77
N ASN A 354 5.26 15.09 -10.55
CA ASN A 354 6.10 16.18 -10.06
C ASN A 354 5.69 17.52 -10.70
N ILE A 355 4.38 17.70 -10.93
CA ILE A 355 3.79 18.93 -11.46
C ILE A 355 3.90 20.01 -10.38
N SER A 356 4.29 21.22 -10.76
CA SER A 356 4.49 22.34 -9.85
C SER A 356 3.81 23.62 -10.29
N GLY A 357 3.94 24.68 -9.49
CA GLY A 357 3.35 25.98 -9.76
C GLY A 357 1.84 26.02 -9.53
N ASN A 358 1.23 27.17 -9.84
CA ASN A 358 -0.16 27.43 -9.43
C ASN A 358 -1.19 26.60 -10.20
N ILE A 359 -2.34 26.34 -9.56
CA ILE A 359 -3.52 25.86 -10.28
C ILE A 359 -4.03 27.00 -11.18
N PRO A 360 -4.23 26.76 -12.50
CA PRO A 360 -4.65 27.78 -13.44
C PRO A 360 -6.06 28.27 -13.13
N LYS A 361 -6.30 29.55 -13.40
CA LYS A 361 -7.60 30.19 -13.15
C LYS A 361 -8.68 29.54 -14.00
N SER A 362 -8.34 29.09 -15.20
CA SER A 362 -9.27 28.38 -16.08
C SER A 362 -9.76 27.05 -15.49
N LEU A 363 -8.99 26.35 -14.64
CA LEU A 363 -9.50 25.14 -13.99
C LEU A 363 -10.58 25.47 -12.95
N ILE A 364 -10.40 26.56 -12.19
CA ILE A 364 -11.24 26.91 -11.04
C ILE A 364 -12.48 27.71 -11.47
N TYR A 365 -12.31 28.64 -12.42
CA TYR A 365 -13.35 29.61 -12.79
C TYR A 365 -14.05 29.29 -14.12
N SER A 366 -13.67 28.23 -14.82
CA SER A 366 -14.35 27.85 -16.07
C SER A 366 -15.72 27.24 -15.75
N SER A 367 -16.78 27.88 -16.25
CA SER A 367 -18.13 27.31 -16.22
C SER A 367 -18.23 25.98 -16.95
N LYS A 368 -17.33 25.73 -17.91
CA LYS A 368 -17.29 24.47 -18.66
C LYS A 368 -16.86 23.28 -17.79
N LEU A 369 -16.09 23.50 -16.73
CA LEU A 369 -15.59 22.43 -15.84
C LEU A 369 -16.49 22.16 -14.64
N SER A 370 -17.66 22.81 -14.55
CA SER A 370 -18.66 22.56 -13.51
C SER A 370 -19.16 21.11 -13.46
N VAL A 371 -19.00 20.36 -14.55
CA VAL A 371 -19.40 18.95 -14.69
C VAL A 371 -18.41 17.96 -14.05
N VAL A 372 -17.23 18.41 -13.62
CA VAL A 372 -16.22 17.56 -12.98
C VAL A 372 -16.78 16.94 -11.71
N ARG A 373 -16.66 15.61 -11.60
CA ARG A 373 -17.10 14.82 -10.45
C ARG A 373 -15.93 14.35 -9.60
N TYR A 374 -14.84 13.98 -10.24
CA TYR A 374 -13.66 13.46 -9.58
C TYR A 374 -12.44 14.29 -9.95
N LEU A 375 -11.84 14.95 -8.97
CA LEU A 375 -10.62 15.74 -9.13
C LEU A 375 -9.57 15.27 -8.13
N ASN A 376 -8.49 14.67 -8.64
CA ASN A 376 -7.36 14.25 -7.84
C ASN A 376 -6.06 14.93 -8.33
N LEU A 377 -5.52 15.82 -7.50
CA LEU A 377 -4.27 16.55 -7.73
C LEU A 377 -3.20 16.17 -6.68
N SER A 378 -3.44 15.11 -5.90
CA SER A 378 -2.58 14.73 -4.78
C SER A 378 -1.16 14.33 -5.20
N TRP A 379 -0.20 14.33 -4.27
CA TRP A 379 1.18 13.91 -4.50
C TRP A 379 1.82 14.61 -5.70
N ASN A 380 1.83 15.95 -5.64
CA ASN A 380 2.44 16.87 -6.61
C ASN A 380 3.06 18.06 -5.83
N ASN A 381 3.67 19.02 -6.51
CA ASN A 381 4.40 20.15 -5.91
C ASN A 381 3.79 21.51 -6.30
N PHE A 382 2.47 21.67 -6.22
CA PHE A 382 1.79 22.89 -6.72
C PHE A 382 2.21 24.17 -5.98
N GLU A 383 2.64 24.11 -4.72
CA GLU A 383 3.08 25.28 -3.93
C GLU A 383 2.12 26.49 -4.06
N THR A 384 0.81 26.20 -3.98
CA THR A 384 -0.23 27.18 -4.29
C THR A 384 -1.18 27.37 -3.14
N ARG A 385 -1.74 28.58 -3.05
CA ARG A 385 -2.77 28.86 -2.06
C ARG A 385 -4.04 28.12 -2.46
N MET A 386 -4.73 27.52 -1.47
CA MET A 386 -6.04 26.92 -1.67
C MET A 386 -6.98 27.90 -2.42
N PRO A 387 -7.51 27.52 -3.60
CA PRO A 387 -8.24 28.47 -4.43
C PRO A 387 -9.57 28.87 -3.81
N LEU A 388 -9.87 30.17 -3.86
CA LEU A 388 -11.19 30.70 -3.55
C LEU A 388 -12.13 30.25 -4.68
N LYS A 389 -13.36 29.79 -4.36
CA LYS A 389 -14.39 29.35 -5.32
C LYS A 389 -14.34 27.90 -5.79
N LEU A 390 -13.88 26.98 -4.94
CA LEU A 390 -14.05 25.53 -5.19
C LEU A 390 -15.53 25.11 -5.24
N GLY A 391 -16.42 25.88 -4.60
CA GLY A 391 -17.87 25.65 -4.66
C GLY A 391 -18.50 25.74 -6.06
N TYR A 392 -17.79 26.24 -7.08
CA TYR A 392 -18.30 26.31 -8.47
C TYR A 392 -18.37 24.94 -9.16
N PHE A 393 -17.69 23.93 -8.64
CA PHE A 393 -17.85 22.56 -9.13
C PHE A 393 -19.16 21.97 -8.57
N GLU A 394 -20.28 22.31 -9.21
CA GLU A 394 -21.63 21.94 -8.78
C GLU A 394 -21.82 20.42 -8.62
N ASN A 395 -21.05 19.61 -9.35
CA ASN A 395 -21.17 18.15 -9.36
C ASN A 395 -19.99 17.42 -8.69
N LEU A 396 -19.08 18.14 -8.01
CA LEU A 396 -17.88 17.53 -7.44
C LEU A 396 -18.25 16.54 -6.33
N THR A 397 -17.89 15.28 -6.48
CA THR A 397 -18.10 14.23 -5.49
C THR A 397 -16.82 13.87 -4.75
N VAL A 398 -15.67 13.93 -5.42
CA VAL A 398 -14.36 13.62 -4.85
C VAL A 398 -13.39 14.75 -5.12
N LEU A 399 -12.83 15.31 -4.05
CA LEU A 399 -11.72 16.23 -4.08
C LEU A 399 -10.56 15.67 -3.26
N ASP A 400 -9.47 15.32 -3.94
CA ASP A 400 -8.24 14.82 -3.32
C ASP A 400 -7.06 15.73 -3.67
N LEU A 401 -6.57 16.43 -2.66
CA LEU A 401 -5.47 17.39 -2.73
C LEU A 401 -4.33 17.00 -1.77
N ARG A 402 -4.24 15.75 -1.34
CA ARG A 402 -3.24 15.31 -0.35
C ARG A 402 -1.81 15.55 -0.84
N ASN A 403 -0.88 15.95 0.04
CA ASN A 403 0.54 16.11 -0.29
C ASN A 403 0.79 16.89 -1.60
N GLY A 404 0.11 18.01 -1.78
CA GLY A 404 0.22 18.88 -2.96
C GLY A 404 0.99 20.18 -2.71
N ALA A 405 1.53 20.36 -1.49
CA ALA A 405 2.08 21.63 -1.00
C ALA A 405 1.07 22.79 -1.04
N PHE A 406 -0.21 22.49 -0.76
CA PHE A 406 -1.24 23.52 -0.66
C PHE A 406 -1.12 24.30 0.65
N HIS A 407 -1.29 25.62 0.60
CA HIS A 407 -1.22 26.46 1.79
C HIS A 407 -2.38 27.47 1.90
N GLY A 408 -2.46 28.16 3.03
CA GLY A 408 -3.54 29.11 3.32
C GLY A 408 -4.79 28.43 3.92
N SER A 409 -5.90 29.17 3.99
CA SER A 409 -7.13 28.73 4.66
C SER A 409 -8.07 27.93 3.78
N LEU A 410 -8.82 27.00 4.38
CA LEU A 410 -9.92 26.32 3.69
C LEU A 410 -11.03 27.33 3.32
N PRO A 411 -11.47 27.40 2.06
CA PRO A 411 -12.51 28.33 1.66
C PRO A 411 -13.89 27.89 2.17
N ALA A 412 -14.71 28.85 2.58
CA ALA A 412 -16.06 28.61 3.11
C ALA A 412 -17.03 28.08 2.05
N ASP A 413 -16.76 28.32 0.77
CA ASP A 413 -17.60 27.88 -0.36
C ASP A 413 -17.40 26.41 -0.77
N ILE A 414 -16.45 25.69 -0.17
CA ILE A 414 -16.09 24.31 -0.57
C ILE A 414 -17.27 23.33 -0.52
N CYS A 415 -18.27 23.62 0.32
CA CYS A 415 -19.46 22.79 0.51
C CYS A 415 -20.70 23.29 -0.25
N ASP A 416 -20.61 24.37 -1.02
CA ASP A 416 -21.78 24.97 -1.65
C ASP A 416 -22.38 24.08 -2.75
N SER A 417 -21.62 23.15 -3.34
CA SER A 417 -22.15 22.16 -4.30
C SER A 417 -23.09 21.13 -3.68
N GLY A 418 -22.95 20.84 -2.37
CA GLY A 418 -23.73 19.81 -1.67
C GLY A 418 -23.51 18.36 -2.13
N SER A 419 -22.80 18.15 -3.23
CA SER A 419 -22.51 16.83 -3.84
C SER A 419 -21.26 16.15 -3.27
N LEU A 420 -20.41 16.90 -2.55
CA LEU A 420 -19.11 16.41 -2.09
C LEU A 420 -19.26 15.23 -1.12
N GLN A 421 -18.67 14.10 -1.48
CA GLN A 421 -18.70 12.83 -0.75
C GLN A 421 -17.38 12.52 -0.06
N ILE A 422 -16.27 12.86 -0.72
CA ILE A 422 -14.90 12.65 -0.23
C ILE A 422 -14.14 13.97 -0.30
N LEU A 423 -13.61 14.40 0.85
CA LEU A 423 -12.68 15.52 0.94
C LEU A 423 -11.39 15.07 1.63
N GLN A 424 -10.28 15.07 0.90
CA GLN A 424 -8.97 14.68 1.40
C GLN A 424 -7.93 15.78 1.15
N LEU A 425 -7.39 16.31 2.24
CA LEU A 425 -6.47 17.45 2.25
C LEU A 425 -5.19 17.16 3.04
N ASP A 426 -4.92 15.89 3.34
CA ASP A 426 -3.84 15.47 4.24
C ASP A 426 -2.44 15.86 3.75
N GLY A 427 -1.53 16.18 4.68
CA GLY A 427 -0.11 16.40 4.38
C GLY A 427 0.16 17.66 3.57
N ASN A 428 -0.51 18.76 3.91
CA ASN A 428 -0.33 20.07 3.30
C ASN A 428 0.03 21.11 4.37
N ASP A 429 0.26 22.36 3.95
CA ASP A 429 0.56 23.50 4.83
C ASP A 429 -0.69 24.39 5.03
N LEU A 430 -1.87 23.77 5.12
CA LEU A 430 -3.13 24.51 5.29
C LEU A 430 -3.23 25.07 6.70
N THR A 431 -3.67 26.32 6.80
CA THR A 431 -3.71 27.11 8.04
C THR A 431 -5.12 27.67 8.29
N GLY A 432 -5.29 28.47 9.34
CA GLY A 432 -6.58 29.07 9.68
C GLY A 432 -7.52 28.09 10.38
N THR A 433 -8.80 28.45 10.48
CA THR A 433 -9.82 27.64 11.16
C THR A 433 -10.57 26.77 10.17
N ILE A 434 -11.12 25.65 10.64
CA ILE A 434 -12.10 24.89 9.86
C ILE A 434 -13.40 25.72 9.80
N PRO A 435 -13.93 26.06 8.61
CA PRO A 435 -15.12 26.90 8.46
C PRO A 435 -16.39 26.19 8.96
N GLU A 436 -17.33 26.94 9.53
CA GLU A 436 -18.64 26.42 9.95
C GLU A 436 -19.48 25.92 8.75
N GLU A 437 -19.21 26.43 7.55
CA GLU A 437 -19.82 25.99 6.30
C GLU A 437 -19.51 24.54 5.96
N ILE A 438 -18.51 23.91 6.59
CA ILE A 438 -18.22 22.48 6.42
C ILE A 438 -19.47 21.61 6.69
N GLY A 439 -20.34 22.06 7.60
CA GLY A 439 -21.61 21.37 7.91
C GLY A 439 -22.64 21.39 6.79
N LYS A 440 -22.43 22.18 5.71
CA LYS A 440 -23.28 22.17 4.50
C LYS A 440 -23.00 20.98 3.59
N CYS A 441 -21.84 20.30 3.73
CA CYS A 441 -21.45 19.14 2.93
C CYS A 441 -22.28 17.88 3.27
N SER A 442 -23.60 17.93 3.10
CA SER A 442 -24.54 16.88 3.55
C SER A 442 -24.31 15.48 2.95
N SER A 443 -23.61 15.41 1.81
CA SER A 443 -23.24 14.16 1.15
C SER A 443 -21.95 13.52 1.65
N LEU A 444 -21.19 14.20 2.51
CA LEU A 444 -19.84 13.79 2.90
C LEU A 444 -19.86 12.51 3.72
N TYR A 445 -19.10 11.51 3.27
CA TYR A 445 -18.88 10.26 4.01
C TYR A 445 -17.44 10.12 4.50
N LEU A 446 -16.46 10.80 3.89
CA LEU A 446 -15.06 10.81 4.31
C LEU A 446 -14.53 12.25 4.34
N LEU A 447 -14.05 12.67 5.51
CA LEU A 447 -13.35 13.92 5.74
C LEU A 447 -11.97 13.65 6.33
N SER A 448 -10.92 14.05 5.61
CA SER A 448 -9.53 13.88 6.03
C SER A 448 -8.76 15.17 5.81
N MET A 449 -8.22 15.73 6.90
CA MET A 449 -7.45 16.98 6.93
C MET A 449 -6.20 16.83 7.78
N SER A 450 -5.69 15.61 7.91
CA SER A 450 -4.60 15.29 8.84
C SER A 450 -3.27 15.90 8.39
N HIS A 451 -2.32 16.08 9.30
CA HIS A 451 -0.98 16.60 8.98
C HIS A 451 -1.05 17.95 8.24
N ASN A 452 -1.64 18.95 8.91
CA ASN A 452 -1.76 20.33 8.46
C ASN A 452 -1.53 21.28 9.66
N ASP A 453 -1.70 22.58 9.47
CA ASP A 453 -1.58 23.62 10.49
C ASP A 453 -2.94 24.25 10.86
N PHE A 454 -4.04 23.50 10.76
CA PHE A 454 -5.36 24.01 11.14
C PHE A 454 -5.43 24.36 12.63
N ARG A 455 -6.00 25.52 12.95
CA ARG A 455 -6.14 26.10 14.29
C ARG A 455 -7.62 26.29 14.67
N GLY A 456 -7.86 26.75 15.88
CA GLY A 456 -9.21 27.05 16.37
C GLY A 456 -9.96 25.80 16.83
N PHE A 457 -11.28 25.86 16.87
CA PHE A 457 -12.14 24.79 17.38
C PHE A 457 -12.64 23.87 16.25
N ILE A 458 -13.05 22.65 16.62
CA ILE A 458 -13.82 21.78 15.72
C ILE A 458 -15.24 22.36 15.62
N PRO A 459 -15.72 22.75 14.42
CA PRO A 459 -17.04 23.38 14.23
C PRO A 459 -18.19 22.51 14.70
N ARG A 460 -19.16 23.10 15.42
CA ARG A 460 -20.36 22.35 15.84
C ARG A 460 -21.22 21.92 14.66
N SER A 461 -21.16 22.67 13.54
CA SER A 461 -21.87 22.34 12.31
C SER A 461 -21.50 20.97 11.72
N MET A 462 -20.33 20.41 12.04
CA MET A 462 -19.94 19.05 11.60
C MET A 462 -20.93 17.96 12.06
N SER A 463 -21.69 18.19 13.14
CA SER A 463 -22.77 17.30 13.59
C SER A 463 -23.92 17.14 12.58
N ARG A 464 -24.00 18.02 11.57
CA ARG A 464 -24.97 17.96 10.47
C ARG A 464 -24.58 16.95 9.38
N LEU A 465 -23.34 16.46 9.38
CA LEU A 465 -22.81 15.54 8.38
C LEU A 465 -23.30 14.09 8.62
N LYS A 466 -24.61 13.87 8.52
CA LYS A 466 -25.25 12.60 8.93
C LYS A 466 -24.79 11.36 8.15
N LYS A 467 -24.14 11.53 6.99
CA LYS A 467 -23.54 10.43 6.19
C LYS A 467 -22.07 10.15 6.51
N LEU A 468 -21.44 10.94 7.39
CA LEU A 468 -20.02 10.86 7.70
C LEU A 468 -19.68 9.52 8.36
N LYS A 469 -18.72 8.80 7.79
CA LYS A 469 -18.21 7.52 8.29
C LYS A 469 -16.79 7.61 8.81
N ILE A 470 -15.96 8.45 8.19
CA ILE A 470 -14.55 8.58 8.53
C ILE A 470 -14.22 10.06 8.72
N LEU A 471 -13.69 10.38 9.88
CA LEU A 471 -13.21 11.71 10.24
C LEU A 471 -11.75 11.62 10.71
N LYS A 472 -10.85 12.26 9.98
CA LYS A 472 -9.44 12.35 10.37
C LYS A 472 -8.98 13.80 10.40
N LEU A 473 -8.58 14.23 11.58
CA LEU A 473 -8.11 15.59 11.89
C LEU A 473 -6.77 15.55 12.63
N ASP A 474 -6.08 14.40 12.64
CA ASP A 474 -4.86 14.20 13.42
C ASP A 474 -3.69 15.07 12.94
N SER A 475 -2.74 15.32 13.83
CA SER A 475 -1.53 16.12 13.53
C SER A 475 -1.87 17.51 13.01
N ASN A 476 -2.57 18.30 13.83
CA ASN A 476 -2.96 19.69 13.56
C ASN A 476 -2.74 20.56 14.82
N GLN A 477 -3.17 21.82 14.77
CA GLN A 477 -3.11 22.77 15.90
C GLN A 477 -4.53 23.09 16.45
N LEU A 478 -5.49 22.17 16.30
CA LEU A 478 -6.87 22.34 16.77
C LEU A 478 -6.92 22.41 18.30
N SER A 479 -7.83 23.18 18.85
CA SER A 479 -7.89 23.56 20.26
C SER A 479 -9.34 23.66 20.74
N GLY A 480 -9.53 23.78 22.04
CA GLY A 480 -10.88 23.85 22.64
C GLY A 480 -11.52 22.47 22.80
N GLU A 481 -12.82 22.48 23.08
CA GLU A 481 -13.58 21.26 23.36
C GLU A 481 -14.08 20.57 22.08
N ILE A 482 -14.19 19.25 22.15
CA ILE A 482 -14.85 18.46 21.09
C ILE A 482 -16.36 18.66 21.25
N PRO A 483 -17.07 19.14 20.20
CA PRO A 483 -18.52 19.33 20.27
C PRO A 483 -19.24 18.04 20.65
N GLN A 484 -20.10 18.10 21.68
CA GLN A 484 -20.84 16.94 22.15
C GLN A 484 -21.82 16.43 21.09
N GLU A 485 -22.31 17.32 20.23
CA GLU A 485 -23.18 17.05 19.10
C GLU A 485 -22.54 16.12 18.06
N LEU A 486 -21.21 16.00 18.02
CA LEU A 486 -20.54 15.00 17.16
C LEU A 486 -20.88 13.56 17.58
N GLY A 487 -21.23 13.34 18.86
CA GLY A 487 -21.71 12.06 19.36
C GLY A 487 -23.04 11.61 18.73
N GLU A 488 -23.78 12.52 18.07
CA GLU A 488 -25.02 12.21 17.35
C GLU A 488 -24.80 11.62 15.94
N LEU A 489 -23.56 11.52 15.49
CA LEU A 489 -23.24 10.96 14.18
C LEU A 489 -23.25 9.42 14.23
N GLU A 490 -24.43 8.83 14.05
CA GLU A 490 -24.63 7.36 14.14
C GLU A 490 -23.84 6.56 13.10
N ASN A 491 -23.53 7.15 11.94
CA ASN A 491 -22.80 6.48 10.87
C ASN A 491 -21.27 6.54 11.03
N LEU A 492 -20.75 7.22 12.04
CA LEU A 492 -19.32 7.46 12.21
C LEU A 492 -18.61 6.18 12.68
N LEU A 493 -17.74 5.63 11.84
CA LEU A 493 -17.04 4.35 12.04
C LEU A 493 -15.57 4.51 12.41
N ALA A 494 -14.95 5.64 12.09
CA ALA A 494 -13.56 5.90 12.41
C ALA A 494 -13.34 7.39 12.68
N VAL A 495 -12.70 7.68 13.81
CA VAL A 495 -12.27 9.03 14.19
C VAL A 495 -10.80 8.99 14.57
N ASN A 496 -10.02 9.93 14.04
CA ASN A 496 -8.67 10.21 14.50
C ASN A 496 -8.52 11.71 14.72
N ILE A 497 -8.22 12.11 15.95
CA ILE A 497 -8.04 13.51 16.37
C ILE A 497 -6.72 13.67 17.15
N SER A 498 -5.84 12.68 17.08
CA SER A 498 -4.57 12.68 17.81
C SER A 498 -3.67 13.83 17.38
N TYR A 499 -2.68 14.14 18.21
CA TYR A 499 -1.67 15.17 17.98
C TYR A 499 -2.28 16.54 17.66
N ASN A 500 -3.22 16.98 18.51
CA ASN A 500 -3.79 18.33 18.53
C ASN A 500 -3.65 18.96 19.92
N ARG A 501 -4.27 20.12 20.16
CA ARG A 501 -4.37 20.83 21.44
C ARG A 501 -5.78 20.78 22.02
N LEU A 502 -6.54 19.72 21.73
CA LEU A 502 -7.91 19.56 22.19
C LEU A 502 -7.97 19.31 23.69
N GLN A 503 -9.04 19.77 24.31
CA GLN A 503 -9.28 19.66 25.75
C GLN A 503 -10.75 19.33 26.05
N GLY A 504 -11.06 19.06 27.31
CA GLY A 504 -12.44 18.81 27.75
C GLY A 504 -12.90 17.36 27.54
N ARG A 505 -14.19 17.13 27.78
CA ARG A 505 -14.77 15.79 27.81
C ARG A 505 -15.05 15.26 26.40
N LEU A 506 -14.72 14.00 26.18
CA LEU A 506 -15.17 13.30 24.98
C LEU A 506 -16.71 13.19 24.95
N PRO A 507 -17.33 13.22 23.76
CA PRO A 507 -18.74 12.87 23.61
C PRO A 507 -19.05 11.50 24.23
N ASP A 508 -20.15 11.42 24.95
CA ASP A 508 -20.60 10.22 25.68
C ASP A 508 -21.38 9.22 24.79
N ARG A 509 -21.60 9.58 23.52
CA ARG A 509 -22.37 8.81 22.52
C ARG A 509 -21.56 8.51 21.26
N GLY A 510 -22.10 7.60 20.44
CA GLY A 510 -21.50 7.22 19.17
C GLY A 510 -20.20 6.43 19.35
N ILE A 511 -19.22 6.66 18.48
CA ILE A 511 -17.94 5.95 18.50
C ILE A 511 -16.96 6.45 19.57
N PHE A 512 -17.14 7.67 20.08
CA PHE A 512 -16.20 8.36 20.98
C PHE A 512 -15.84 7.57 22.25
N PRO A 513 -16.79 6.90 22.94
CA PRO A 513 -16.47 6.05 24.10
C PRO A 513 -15.62 4.81 23.75
N SER A 514 -15.60 4.40 22.48
CA SER A 514 -14.91 3.19 21.99
C SER A 514 -13.65 3.49 21.17
N LEU A 515 -13.21 4.76 21.12
CA LEU A 515 -12.03 5.14 20.36
C LEU A 515 -10.77 4.50 20.95
N GLN A 516 -9.89 4.06 20.06
CA GLN A 516 -8.57 3.57 20.46
C GLN A 516 -7.75 4.73 21.04
N ALA A 517 -6.88 4.43 22.00
CA ALA A 517 -6.03 5.44 22.63
C ALA A 517 -5.15 6.19 21.60
N SER A 518 -4.71 5.50 20.54
CA SER A 518 -3.96 6.07 19.42
C SER A 518 -4.73 7.16 18.67
N SER A 519 -6.07 7.10 18.62
CA SER A 519 -6.91 8.12 17.97
C SER A 519 -7.03 9.42 18.77
N LEU A 520 -6.61 9.42 20.04
CA LEU A 520 -6.73 10.54 20.98
C LEU A 520 -5.37 11.05 21.47
N GLU A 521 -4.30 10.31 21.17
CA GLU A 521 -2.94 10.57 21.62
C GLU A 521 -2.50 12.01 21.34
N GLY A 522 -1.59 12.58 22.15
CA GLY A 522 -1.07 13.94 21.93
C GLY A 522 -1.97 15.08 22.40
N ASN A 523 -3.25 14.84 22.71
CA ASN A 523 -4.15 15.83 23.31
C ASN A 523 -4.13 15.76 24.84
N MET A 524 -3.36 16.64 25.48
CA MET A 524 -3.11 16.57 26.93
C MET A 524 -4.33 16.93 27.80
N GLY A 525 -5.30 17.67 27.24
CA GLY A 525 -6.47 18.16 27.98
C GLY A 525 -7.73 17.30 27.86
N ILE A 526 -7.69 16.19 27.11
CA ILE A 526 -8.87 15.33 26.91
C ILE A 526 -9.08 14.44 28.13
N CYS A 527 -10.32 14.39 28.61
CA CYS A 527 -10.74 13.55 29.73
C CYS A 527 -11.81 12.54 29.31
N SER A 528 -11.84 11.40 30.04
CA SER A 528 -12.83 10.32 29.83
C SER A 528 -14.27 10.84 30.03
N PRO A 529 -15.24 10.36 29.22
CA PRO A 529 -16.65 10.74 29.37
C PRO A 529 -17.24 10.31 30.72
N PHE A 530 -16.65 9.31 31.39
CA PHE A 530 -17.14 8.76 32.66
C PHE A 530 -16.51 9.42 33.91
N LEU A 531 -15.71 10.48 33.74
CA LEU A 531 -15.07 11.17 34.86
C LEU A 531 -16.11 11.93 35.71
N LYS A 532 -16.29 11.53 36.98
CA LYS A 532 -17.12 12.25 37.96
C LYS A 532 -16.35 13.46 38.51
N GLY A 533 -16.40 14.60 37.82
CA GLY A 533 -15.79 15.88 38.25
C GLY A 533 -15.33 16.77 37.10
N PRO A 534 -14.93 18.04 37.33
CA PRO A 534 -14.34 18.89 36.30
C PRO A 534 -13.03 18.27 35.80
N CYS A 535 -12.72 18.42 34.52
CA CYS A 535 -11.49 17.89 33.95
C CYS A 535 -10.31 18.71 34.49
N LYS A 536 -9.71 18.24 35.58
CA LYS A 536 -8.55 18.85 36.19
C LYS A 536 -7.31 18.43 35.41
N MET A 537 -6.68 19.39 34.76
CA MET A 537 -5.28 19.33 34.37
C MET A 537 -4.44 19.40 35.66
N ASP A 538 -4.37 18.32 36.43
CA ASP A 538 -3.43 18.27 37.56
C ASP A 538 -2.01 18.12 36.98
N VAL A 539 -1.40 19.26 36.66
CA VAL A 539 0.05 19.40 36.62
C VAL A 539 0.46 19.91 38.00
N PRO A 540 1.08 19.09 38.87
CA PRO A 540 1.72 19.62 40.06
C PRO A 540 2.79 20.63 39.62
N LYS A 541 2.76 21.83 40.19
CA LYS A 541 3.83 22.83 40.07
C LYS A 541 5.17 22.22 40.51
N PRO A 542 6.31 22.71 39.99
CA PRO A 542 7.63 22.10 40.21
C PRO A 542 7.96 22.00 41.70
N LEU A 543 8.51 20.84 42.09
CA LEU A 543 9.16 20.64 43.38
C LEU A 543 10.31 21.64 43.51
N VAL A 544 10.13 22.64 44.37
CA VAL A 544 11.24 23.41 44.93
C VAL A 544 11.95 22.47 45.90
N LEU A 545 13.18 22.06 45.57
CA LEU A 545 14.07 21.37 46.50
C LEU A 545 14.50 22.37 47.57
N ASP A 546 13.89 22.33 48.75
CA ASP A 546 14.41 22.99 49.95
C ASP A 546 15.58 22.14 50.52
N PRO A 547 16.83 22.63 50.57
CA PRO A 547 17.98 21.82 50.98
C PRO A 547 18.08 21.55 52.49
N PHE A 548 17.14 22.00 53.33
CA PHE A 548 17.33 21.97 54.80
C PHE A 548 16.23 21.31 55.63
N SER A 549 15.23 20.66 55.04
CA SER A 549 14.14 20.06 55.83
C SER A 549 14.41 18.61 56.24
N TYR A 550 15.37 18.35 57.11
CA TYR A 550 15.35 17.16 57.99
C TYR A 550 16.15 17.42 59.28
N ALA A 551 15.44 17.86 60.31
CA ALA A 551 15.86 17.68 61.69
C ALA A 551 14.63 17.48 62.58
N ASN A 552 14.76 16.51 63.48
CA ASN A 552 13.87 16.16 64.61
C ASN A 552 12.62 15.32 64.30
N GLN A 553 12.67 14.04 64.69
CA GLN A 553 12.09 13.61 65.97
C GLN A 553 12.39 12.12 66.25
N MET A 554 13.16 11.86 67.31
CA MET A 554 13.14 10.62 68.07
C MET A 554 11.88 10.59 68.96
N GLY A 555 11.29 9.42 69.19
CA GLY A 555 10.35 9.23 70.30
C GLY A 555 9.45 8.00 70.28
N ASN A 556 9.99 6.88 70.78
CA ASN A 556 9.40 5.83 71.64
C ASN A 556 8.11 5.04 71.33
N HIS A 557 8.33 3.71 71.42
CA HIS A 557 7.49 2.56 71.80
C HIS A 557 6.20 2.75 72.63
N GLU A 558 5.20 1.91 72.30
CA GLU A 558 4.44 0.91 73.09
C GLU A 558 3.10 0.64 72.35
N GLY A 559 2.44 -0.52 72.28
CA GLY A 559 2.51 -1.82 72.94
C GLY A 559 1.07 -2.39 73.08
N GLY A 560 0.80 -3.57 72.49
CA GLY A 560 -0.32 -4.50 72.83
C GLY A 560 -1.70 -4.26 72.19
N THR A 561 -2.60 -5.23 71.97
CA THR A 561 -2.62 -6.72 71.91
C THR A 561 -4.07 -7.19 71.62
N LYS A 562 -4.22 -8.44 71.13
CA LYS A 562 -5.36 -9.41 71.27
C LYS A 562 -6.50 -9.34 70.22
N SER A 563 -6.72 -10.39 69.40
CA SER A 563 -7.25 -11.78 69.66
C SER A 563 -8.79 -11.78 69.65
N SER A 564 -9.51 -12.38 68.69
CA SER A 564 -9.72 -13.79 68.26
C SER A 564 -11.17 -14.23 68.55
N LYS A 565 -11.81 -14.93 67.60
CA LYS A 565 -12.62 -16.15 67.79
C LYS A 565 -13.38 -16.49 66.50
N GLY A 566 -13.29 -17.74 66.07
CA GLY A 566 -14.04 -18.29 64.94
C GLY A 566 -15.24 -19.15 65.36
N SER A 567 -15.99 -19.66 64.37
CA SER A 567 -16.70 -20.96 64.42
C SER A 567 -17.44 -21.30 63.11
N LYS A 568 -16.95 -22.38 62.46
CA LYS A 568 -17.62 -23.55 61.83
C LYS A 568 -18.68 -23.46 60.70
N HIS A 569 -18.27 -24.09 59.59
CA HIS A 569 -18.91 -24.87 58.50
C HIS A 569 -20.39 -25.29 58.53
N HIS A 570 -20.99 -25.33 57.31
CA HIS A 570 -21.61 -26.52 56.70
C HIS A 570 -21.56 -26.46 55.15
N LYS A 571 -21.41 -27.61 54.48
CA LYS A 571 -21.51 -27.80 53.01
C LYS A 571 -22.82 -28.54 52.67
N PHE A 572 -23.45 -28.26 51.53
CA PHE A 572 -24.02 -29.26 50.60
C PHE A 572 -24.27 -28.67 49.19
N LEU A 573 -24.26 -29.56 48.18
CA LEU A 573 -24.26 -29.33 46.72
C LEU A 573 -25.40 -28.44 46.18
N SER A 574 -25.11 -27.68 45.12
CA SER A 574 -26.06 -26.75 44.48
C SER A 574 -25.89 -26.72 42.96
N THR A 575 -27.03 -26.68 42.25
CA THR A 575 -27.44 -26.10 40.93
C THR A 575 -26.44 -25.72 39.82
N SER A 576 -25.14 -25.87 40.01
CA SER A 576 -24.08 -25.37 39.15
C SER A 576 -23.91 -26.15 37.85
N VAL A 577 -24.26 -27.44 37.83
CA VAL A 577 -24.05 -28.31 36.66
C VAL A 577 -25.08 -28.02 35.55
N ILE A 578 -26.33 -27.71 35.90
CA ILE A 578 -27.37 -27.35 34.91
C ILE A 578 -27.10 -25.96 34.31
N ILE A 579 -26.65 -25.01 35.14
CA ILE A 579 -26.26 -23.66 34.68
C ILE A 579 -25.03 -23.73 33.77
N ALA A 580 -24.08 -24.61 34.04
CA ALA A 580 -22.88 -24.78 33.21
C ALA A 580 -23.20 -25.32 31.81
N ILE A 581 -24.15 -26.25 31.68
CA ILE A 581 -24.55 -26.81 30.37
C ILE A 581 -25.33 -25.76 29.56
N LEU A 582 -26.26 -25.02 30.19
CA LEU A 582 -26.98 -23.92 29.54
C LEU A 582 -26.06 -22.78 29.09
N ALA A 583 -25.05 -22.44 29.90
CA ALA A 583 -24.03 -21.46 29.53
C ALA A 583 -23.18 -21.92 28.34
N ALA A 584 -22.79 -23.21 28.28
CA ALA A 584 -22.02 -23.75 27.17
C ALA A 584 -22.79 -23.74 25.84
N VAL A 585 -24.11 -24.01 25.88
CA VAL A 585 -24.97 -23.95 24.68
C VAL A 585 -25.17 -22.50 24.22
N LEU A 586 -25.37 -21.56 25.14
CA LEU A 586 -25.49 -20.13 24.80
C LEU A 586 -24.18 -19.55 24.24
N ILE A 587 -23.03 -19.99 24.78
CA ILE A 587 -21.71 -19.59 24.27
C ILE A 587 -21.48 -20.18 22.87
N SER A 588 -21.82 -21.44 22.64
CA SER A 588 -21.64 -22.07 21.31
C SER A 588 -22.56 -21.46 20.24
N ILE A 589 -23.82 -21.14 20.57
CA ILE A 589 -24.71 -20.37 19.70
C ILE A 589 -24.16 -18.96 19.46
N GLY A 590 -23.66 -18.29 20.51
CA GLY A 590 -23.01 -16.98 20.40
C GLY A 590 -21.79 -17.00 19.47
N VAL A 591 -20.93 -18.03 19.57
CA VAL A 591 -19.77 -18.21 18.69
C VAL A 591 -20.20 -18.49 17.25
N LEU A 592 -21.29 -19.24 17.03
CA LEU A 592 -21.80 -19.56 15.70
C LEU A 592 -22.43 -18.32 15.03
N VAL A 593 -23.19 -17.52 15.80
CA VAL A 593 -23.72 -16.22 15.35
C VAL A 593 -22.58 -15.24 15.08
N ILE A 594 -21.59 -15.14 15.96
CA ILE A 594 -20.39 -14.32 15.74
C ILE A 594 -19.62 -14.80 14.50
N SER A 595 -19.50 -16.11 14.27
CA SER A 595 -18.81 -16.67 13.10
C SER A 595 -19.57 -16.41 11.79
N LEU A 596 -20.91 -16.55 11.79
CA LEU A 596 -21.77 -16.21 10.66
C LEU A 596 -21.79 -14.70 10.39
N LEU A 597 -21.82 -13.89 11.46
CA LEU A 597 -21.64 -12.44 11.36
C LEU A 597 -20.25 -12.10 10.84
N ASN A 598 -19.20 -12.82 11.22
CA ASN A 598 -17.83 -12.65 10.70
C ASN A 598 -17.72 -13.07 9.23
N ILE A 599 -18.43 -14.10 8.79
CA ILE A 599 -18.50 -14.52 7.38
C ILE A 599 -19.29 -13.49 6.56
N SER A 600 -20.39 -12.95 7.10
CA SER A 600 -21.15 -11.86 6.48
C SER A 600 -20.34 -10.54 6.46
N ALA A 601 -19.57 -10.28 7.51
CA ALA A 601 -18.67 -9.14 7.63
C ALA A 601 -17.48 -9.30 6.69
N ARG A 602 -16.94 -10.50 6.47
CA ARG A 602 -15.93 -10.81 5.44
C ARG A 602 -16.46 -10.59 4.03
N LYS A 603 -17.73 -10.91 3.74
CA LYS A 603 -18.39 -10.55 2.47
C LYS A 603 -18.58 -9.04 2.31
N ARG A 604 -18.91 -8.31 3.38
CA ARG A 604 -18.89 -6.84 3.39
C ARG A 604 -17.45 -6.27 3.32
N LEU A 605 -16.46 -6.97 3.86
CA LEU A 605 -15.03 -6.63 3.81
C LEU A 605 -14.40 -6.93 2.45
N GLN A 606 -15.03 -7.72 1.59
CA GLN A 606 -14.60 -7.89 0.19
C GLN A 606 -15.07 -6.70 -0.67
N PHE A 607 -16.21 -6.09 -0.32
CA PHE A 607 -16.67 -4.82 -0.89
C PHE A 607 -15.88 -3.62 -0.34
N VAL A 608 -15.60 -3.61 0.97
CA VAL A 608 -14.66 -2.66 1.58
C VAL A 608 -13.23 -2.94 1.13
N GLY A 609 -12.84 -4.17 0.84
CA GLY A 609 -11.51 -4.57 0.37
C GLY A 609 -11.12 -3.93 -0.95
N ASN A 610 -12.08 -3.75 -1.88
CA ASN A 610 -11.83 -3.01 -3.12
C ASN A 610 -11.75 -1.48 -2.89
N ALA A 611 -12.37 -0.97 -1.82
CA ALA A 611 -12.23 0.43 -1.39
C ALA A 611 -11.01 0.66 -0.47
N LEU A 612 -10.57 -0.40 0.22
CA LEU A 612 -9.42 -0.40 1.14
C LEU A 612 -8.14 -0.74 0.40
N GLU A 613 -8.15 -1.49 -0.70
CA GLU A 613 -7.03 -1.54 -1.66
C GLU A 613 -6.74 -0.15 -2.25
N SER A 614 -7.76 0.73 -2.29
CA SER A 614 -7.62 2.17 -2.57
C SER A 614 -7.34 3.05 -1.32
N CYS A 615 -7.41 2.51 -0.10
CA CYS A 615 -7.07 3.22 1.15
C CYS A 615 -5.77 2.69 1.81
N SER A 616 -5.20 1.59 1.30
CA SER A 616 -3.85 1.10 1.56
C SER A 616 -2.91 1.34 0.38
N SER A 617 -3.35 2.06 -0.65
CA SER A 617 -2.48 2.88 -1.51
C SER A 617 -2.15 4.22 -0.82
N SER A 618 -1.77 4.16 0.45
CA SER A 618 -1.11 5.26 1.11
C SER A 618 0.26 5.42 0.49
N SER A 619 0.52 6.61 -0.08
CA SER A 619 1.84 7.14 -0.42
C SER A 619 2.71 6.31 -1.36
N ARG A 620 2.55 6.56 -2.66
CA ARG A 620 3.65 6.39 -3.61
C ARG A 620 4.16 7.77 -3.98
N SER A 621 5.28 8.17 -3.38
CA SER A 621 6.17 9.12 -4.02
C SER A 621 6.90 8.38 -5.13
N THR A 622 6.56 8.65 -6.39
CA THR A 622 7.35 8.22 -7.54
C THR A 622 8.56 9.12 -7.70
N ARG A 623 9.49 9.06 -6.74
CA ARG A 623 10.89 8.90 -7.16
C ARG A 623 11.02 7.41 -7.42
N SER A 624 11.26 7.04 -8.68
CA SER A 624 11.67 5.69 -9.03
C SER A 624 12.85 5.29 -8.15
N LEU A 625 12.55 4.59 -7.05
CA LEU A 625 13.52 3.91 -6.23
C LEU A 625 13.88 2.69 -7.04
N THR A 626 14.93 2.85 -7.84
CA THR A 626 15.58 1.75 -8.53
C THR A 626 15.99 0.75 -7.45
N ILE A 627 15.24 -0.35 -7.37
CA ILE A 627 15.54 -1.47 -6.48
C ILE A 627 17.00 -1.87 -6.76
N GLY A 628 17.81 -1.94 -5.71
CA GLY A 628 19.23 -2.27 -5.85
C GLY A 628 20.16 -1.11 -6.20
N LYS A 629 19.75 0.15 -6.00
CA LYS A 629 20.65 1.32 -6.06
C LYS A 629 20.83 1.96 -4.68
N LEU A 630 22.07 2.33 -4.36
CA LEU A 630 22.38 3.06 -3.13
C LEU A 630 21.94 4.53 -3.24
N VAL A 631 21.25 5.03 -2.22
CA VAL A 631 20.75 6.40 -2.12
C VAL A 631 21.58 7.19 -1.10
N TRP A 632 22.14 8.32 -1.53
CA TRP A 632 22.86 9.26 -0.67
C TRP A 632 22.02 10.49 -0.34
N PHE A 633 22.15 11.01 0.88
CA PHE A 633 21.46 12.23 1.34
C PHE A 633 22.23 13.53 1.08
N ASP A 634 23.52 13.43 0.73
CA ASP A 634 24.35 14.58 0.37
C ASP A 634 24.91 14.40 -1.04
N SER A 635 24.58 15.33 -1.95
CA SER A 635 24.99 15.29 -3.35
C SER A 635 26.49 15.54 -3.57
N LYS A 636 27.21 16.06 -2.55
CA LYS A 636 28.66 16.26 -2.61
C LYS A 636 29.47 14.98 -2.34
N ILE A 637 28.82 13.93 -1.83
CA ILE A 637 29.42 12.63 -1.48
C ILE A 637 29.07 11.59 -2.55
N ALA A 638 28.86 11.99 -3.81
CA ALA A 638 28.70 11.07 -4.91
C ALA A 638 30.04 10.87 -5.64
N PRO A 639 31.00 10.07 -5.12
CA PRO A 639 32.06 9.56 -5.98
C PRO A 639 31.44 8.57 -6.97
N GLY A 640 32.14 8.29 -8.08
CA GLY A 640 31.77 7.29 -9.08
C GLY A 640 31.73 5.87 -8.52
N TRP A 641 30.78 5.60 -7.63
CA TRP A 641 30.64 4.37 -6.89
C TRP A 641 29.89 3.37 -7.76
N VAL A 642 30.65 2.65 -8.59
CA VAL A 642 30.15 1.59 -9.46
C VAL A 642 30.69 0.25 -8.94
N ALA A 643 30.16 -0.21 -7.81
CA ALA A 643 30.38 -1.57 -7.34
C ALA A 643 29.11 -2.08 -6.62
N ASN A 644 28.74 -3.34 -6.89
CA ASN A 644 27.59 -3.98 -6.27
C ASN A 644 27.81 -4.08 -4.74
N PRO A 645 26.97 -3.44 -3.88
CA PRO A 645 27.18 -3.42 -2.43
C PRO A 645 27.22 -4.82 -1.77
N GLU A 646 26.67 -5.85 -2.41
CA GLU A 646 26.81 -7.25 -1.98
C GLU A 646 28.27 -7.74 -2.02
N THR A 647 29.05 -7.32 -3.02
CA THR A 647 30.49 -7.65 -3.11
C THR A 647 31.35 -6.90 -2.07
N LEU A 648 30.84 -5.78 -1.55
CA LEU A 648 31.52 -4.96 -0.55
C LEU A 648 31.33 -5.53 0.85
N LEU A 649 30.14 -6.03 1.18
CA LEU A 649 29.88 -6.78 2.41
C LEU A 649 30.77 -8.03 2.53
N HIS A 650 31.09 -8.68 1.41
CA HIS A 650 31.96 -9.85 1.40
C HIS A 650 33.46 -9.52 1.63
N LYS A 651 33.86 -8.24 1.50
CA LYS A 651 35.22 -7.73 1.75
C LYS A 651 35.34 -6.89 3.03
N ALA A 652 34.22 -6.54 3.66
CA ALA A 652 34.16 -5.67 4.82
C ALA A 652 34.37 -6.46 6.12
N ALA A 653 35.07 -5.87 7.09
CA ALA A 653 35.21 -6.46 8.42
C ALA A 653 33.93 -6.21 9.24
N GLU A 654 33.35 -7.27 9.80
CA GLU A 654 32.27 -7.15 10.78
C GLU A 654 32.83 -6.54 12.07
N ILE A 655 32.27 -5.41 12.49
CA ILE A 655 32.71 -4.65 13.67
C ILE A 655 31.69 -4.66 14.82
N GLY A 656 30.49 -5.20 14.59
CA GLY A 656 29.50 -5.34 15.65
C GLY A 656 28.24 -6.08 15.22
N LYS A 657 27.60 -6.75 16.19
CA LYS A 657 26.35 -7.48 16.01
C LYS A 657 25.33 -7.03 17.06
N GLY A 658 24.14 -6.66 16.62
CA GLY A 658 23.09 -6.14 17.49
C GLY A 658 21.69 -6.66 17.13
N VAL A 659 20.71 -6.26 17.95
CA VAL A 659 19.29 -6.65 17.79
C VAL A 659 18.73 -6.23 16.44
N PHE A 660 19.21 -5.11 15.91
CA PHE A 660 18.78 -4.57 14.62
C PHE A 660 19.63 -5.07 13.44
N GLY A 661 20.66 -5.89 13.67
CA GLY A 661 21.49 -6.49 12.61
C GLY A 661 23.00 -6.30 12.82
N ASN A 662 23.78 -6.59 11.78
CA ASN A 662 25.24 -6.58 11.80
C ASN A 662 25.81 -5.26 11.26
N VAL A 663 26.94 -4.80 11.78
CA VAL A 663 27.63 -3.58 11.37
C VAL A 663 28.99 -3.93 10.79
N TYR A 664 29.29 -3.36 9.63
CA TYR A 664 30.52 -3.60 8.86
C TYR A 664 31.28 -2.28 8.67
N LYS A 665 32.61 -2.33 8.68
CA LYS A 665 33.47 -1.20 8.34
C LYS A 665 33.80 -1.21 6.84
N ALA A 666 33.62 -0.09 6.17
CA ALA A 666 33.94 0.09 4.76
C ALA A 666 34.78 1.36 4.53
N SER A 667 35.86 1.26 3.75
CA SER A 667 36.70 2.41 3.37
C SER A 667 36.43 2.84 1.94
N LEU A 668 36.21 4.14 1.69
CA LEU A 668 35.78 4.67 0.39
C LEU A 668 36.90 5.51 -0.30
N GLY A 669 37.37 5.04 -1.45
CA GLY A 669 38.28 5.77 -2.36
C GLY A 669 39.75 5.87 -1.91
N GLU A 670 40.59 6.49 -2.75
CA GLU A 670 42.01 6.76 -2.44
C GLU A 670 42.19 7.81 -1.30
N GLU A 671 41.12 8.54 -0.95
CA GLU A 671 41.10 9.52 0.15
C GLU A 671 40.84 8.91 1.56
N GLY A 672 40.63 7.60 1.70
CA GLY A 672 40.68 6.92 3.00
C GLY A 672 39.59 7.27 4.02
N ARG A 673 38.39 7.68 3.61
CA ARG A 673 37.26 7.89 4.54
C ARG A 673 36.59 6.58 4.94
N ASP A 674 36.55 6.31 6.24
CA ASP A 674 35.89 5.14 6.83
C ASP A 674 34.40 5.41 7.10
N LEU A 675 33.55 4.46 6.69
CA LEU A 675 32.10 4.45 6.90
C LEU A 675 31.67 3.18 7.64
N ALA A 676 30.57 3.28 8.37
CA ALA A 676 29.90 2.13 8.98
C ALA A 676 28.66 1.77 8.17
N ILE A 677 28.55 0.49 7.76
CA ILE A 677 27.41 -0.05 7.01
C ILE A 677 26.69 -1.03 7.92
N LYS A 678 25.44 -0.72 8.26
CA LYS A 678 24.59 -1.60 9.07
C LYS A 678 23.64 -2.39 8.18
N SER A 679 23.77 -3.72 8.18
CA SER A 679 22.86 -4.66 7.55
C SER A 679 21.73 -5.01 8.52
N LEU A 680 20.49 -4.66 8.17
CA LEU A 680 19.33 -4.85 9.04
C LEU A 680 18.79 -6.29 8.94
N VAL A 681 18.31 -6.84 10.06
CA VAL A 681 17.72 -8.20 10.06
C VAL A 681 16.43 -8.19 9.25
N VAL A 682 16.42 -8.92 8.12
CA VAL A 682 15.40 -8.89 7.06
C VAL A 682 14.09 -9.62 7.43
N SER A 683 13.93 -10.03 8.68
CA SER A 683 12.74 -10.77 9.13
C SER A 683 11.53 -9.84 9.26
N ASN A 684 10.83 -9.63 8.13
CA ASN A 684 9.40 -9.30 8.01
C ASN A 684 8.89 -7.85 8.22
N MET A 685 9.65 -6.76 8.02
CA MET A 685 9.14 -5.46 8.50
C MET A 685 8.98 -4.26 7.56
N ILE A 686 9.38 -4.31 6.28
CA ILE A 686 8.86 -3.36 5.27
C ILE A 686 8.81 -4.09 3.92
N GLN A 687 7.61 -4.34 3.38
CA GLN A 687 7.43 -4.97 2.05
C GLN A 687 7.62 -3.98 0.89
N TYR A 688 7.62 -2.67 1.18
CA TYR A 688 7.58 -1.60 0.17
C TYR A 688 8.77 -0.64 0.31
N PRO A 689 9.61 -0.45 -0.72
CA PRO A 689 10.79 0.42 -0.67
C PRO A 689 10.49 1.86 -0.24
N GLU A 690 9.28 2.35 -0.52
CA GLU A 690 8.85 3.73 -0.25
C GLU A 690 8.69 4.01 1.26
N ASP A 691 8.26 3.01 2.03
CA ASP A 691 8.14 3.15 3.49
C ASP A 691 9.51 3.16 4.15
N PHE A 692 10.45 2.37 3.63
CA PHE A 692 11.83 2.38 4.09
C PHE A 692 12.51 3.72 3.76
N ASP A 693 12.37 4.23 2.52
CA ASP A 693 12.89 5.54 2.12
C ASP A 693 12.38 6.66 3.02
N ARG A 694 11.06 6.70 3.29
CA ARG A 694 10.44 7.74 4.13
C ARG A 694 11.04 7.74 5.54
N GLU A 695 11.08 6.59 6.20
CA GLU A 695 11.58 6.49 7.58
C GLU A 695 13.07 6.82 7.66
N VAL A 696 13.89 6.34 6.71
CA VAL A 696 15.33 6.61 6.72
C VAL A 696 15.65 8.06 6.36
N ARG A 697 14.83 8.73 5.52
CA ARG A 697 14.96 10.18 5.26
C ARG A 697 14.66 11.03 6.47
N VAL A 698 13.75 10.61 7.36
CA VAL A 698 13.53 11.29 8.65
C VAL A 698 14.81 11.22 9.50
N LEU A 699 15.48 10.06 9.53
CA LEU A 699 16.77 9.92 10.21
C LEU A 699 17.88 10.75 9.55
N GLY A 700 17.90 10.85 8.21
CA GLY A 700 18.82 11.71 7.48
C GLY A 700 18.72 13.21 7.81
N LYS A 701 17.55 13.66 8.32
CA LYS A 701 17.33 15.03 8.80
C LYS A 701 17.80 15.25 10.25
N ALA A 702 18.06 14.19 11.03
CA ALA A 702 18.52 14.27 12.43
C ALA A 702 20.01 14.60 12.56
N ARG A 703 20.40 15.78 12.08
CA ARG A 703 21.77 16.28 12.13
C ARG A 703 22.04 16.99 13.45
N HIS A 704 22.82 16.36 14.32
CA HIS A 704 23.25 16.95 15.58
C HIS A 704 24.66 16.47 15.96
N PRO A 705 25.51 17.31 16.61
CA PRO A 705 26.88 16.94 16.96
C PRO A 705 26.99 15.67 17.84
N ASN A 706 25.94 15.31 18.57
CA ASN A 706 25.90 14.13 19.42
C ASN A 706 25.07 12.96 18.88
N LEU A 707 24.74 12.96 17.59
CA LEU A 707 24.07 11.85 16.91
C LEU A 707 24.99 11.29 15.81
N VAL A 708 24.95 9.99 15.59
CA VAL A 708 25.59 9.38 14.40
C VAL A 708 24.83 9.84 13.16
N SER A 709 25.51 10.46 12.19
CA SER A 709 24.86 10.95 10.97
C SER A 709 24.55 9.79 10.02
N VAL A 710 23.29 9.66 9.62
CA VAL A 710 22.90 8.80 8.48
C VAL A 710 23.25 9.52 7.19
N LYS A 711 24.05 8.88 6.33
CA LYS A 711 24.51 9.44 5.05
C LYS A 711 23.74 8.91 3.86
N GLY A 712 23.21 7.70 3.96
CA GLY A 712 22.50 7.04 2.87
C GLY A 712 22.00 5.66 3.24
N TYR A 713 21.40 4.98 2.28
CA TYR A 713 20.87 3.63 2.47
C TYR A 713 20.82 2.84 1.17
N TYR A 714 20.76 1.52 1.30
CA TYR A 714 20.54 0.56 0.23
C TYR A 714 19.31 -0.28 0.55
N TRP A 715 18.49 -0.58 -0.45
CA TRP A 715 17.32 -1.43 -0.24
C TRP A 715 17.08 -2.38 -1.42
N THR A 716 16.87 -3.64 -1.08
CA THR A 716 16.24 -4.68 -1.88
C THR A 716 15.33 -5.52 -0.97
N PRO A 717 14.44 -6.36 -1.53
CA PRO A 717 13.61 -7.27 -0.72
C PRO A 717 14.42 -8.24 0.16
N SER A 718 15.66 -8.54 -0.23
CA SER A 718 16.56 -9.47 0.47
C SER A 718 17.65 -8.79 1.30
N LEU A 719 17.87 -7.47 1.14
CA LEU A 719 18.98 -6.76 1.77
C LEU A 719 18.64 -5.29 2.05
N GLN A 720 18.76 -4.88 3.30
CA GLN A 720 18.51 -3.50 3.73
C GLN A 720 19.73 -2.98 4.48
N LEU A 721 20.38 -1.93 3.94
CA LEU A 721 21.59 -1.35 4.52
C LEU A 721 21.39 0.11 4.89
N LEU A 722 21.94 0.52 6.02
CA LEU A 722 22.11 1.92 6.42
C LEU A 722 23.58 2.29 6.40
N VAL A 723 23.89 3.44 5.80
CA VAL A 723 25.26 3.99 5.72
C VAL A 723 25.37 5.17 6.68
N THR A 724 26.32 5.09 7.60
CA THR A 724 26.56 6.10 8.65
C THR A 724 28.04 6.47 8.77
N ASP A 725 28.32 7.56 9.47
CA ASP A 725 29.70 7.90 9.88
C ASP A 725 30.31 6.78 10.76
N TYR A 726 31.59 6.50 10.56
CA TYR A 726 32.37 5.58 11.41
C TYR A 726 32.89 6.32 12.65
N ALA A 727 32.82 5.67 13.81
CA ALA A 727 33.30 6.20 15.08
C ALA A 727 34.56 5.43 15.51
N PRO A 728 35.76 6.03 15.43
CA PRO A 728 37.03 5.31 15.58
C PRO A 728 37.33 4.85 16.99
N ASN A 729 36.79 5.53 18.02
CA ASN A 729 37.00 5.16 19.42
C ASN A 729 36.03 4.08 19.94
N GLY A 730 35.18 3.52 19.07
CA GLY A 730 34.27 2.43 19.40
C GLY A 730 33.10 2.86 20.29
N SER A 731 32.51 1.90 21.01
CA SER A 731 31.39 2.17 21.92
C SER A 731 31.86 2.51 23.33
N LEU A 732 31.02 3.24 24.07
CA LEU A 732 31.23 3.54 25.49
C LEU A 732 31.31 2.25 26.33
N GLN A 733 30.52 1.22 25.97
CA GLN A 733 30.58 -0.09 26.63
C GLN A 733 31.99 -0.68 26.59
N ALA A 734 32.65 -0.64 25.43
CA ALA A 734 33.99 -1.18 25.27
C ALA A 734 35.01 -0.41 26.13
N LYS A 735 34.85 0.91 26.26
CA LYS A 735 35.73 1.75 27.10
C LYS A 735 35.49 1.61 28.60
N LEU A 736 34.29 1.20 29.02
CA LEU A 736 33.97 0.98 30.44
C LEU A 736 34.31 -0.45 30.90
N HIS A 737 34.08 -1.46 30.04
CA HIS A 737 34.11 -2.87 30.48
C HIS A 737 35.08 -3.80 29.74
N GLU A 738 35.55 -3.43 28.54
CA GLU A 738 36.36 -4.30 27.68
C GLU A 738 37.81 -3.77 27.65
N TRP A 739 38.53 -3.98 28.75
CA TRP A 739 39.90 -3.49 28.92
C TRP A 739 40.88 -4.23 28.00
N SER A 740 41.55 -3.49 27.10
CA SER A 740 42.82 -3.94 26.52
C SER A 740 43.97 -3.36 27.33
N THR A 741 45.09 -4.08 27.44
CA THR A 741 46.33 -3.64 28.12
C THR A 741 46.93 -2.33 27.58
N SER A 742 46.33 -1.74 26.54
CA SER A 742 46.75 -0.51 25.87
C SER A 742 45.78 0.68 26.00
N SER A 743 44.59 0.55 26.60
CA SER A 743 43.63 1.66 26.78
C SER A 743 43.63 2.24 28.20
N GLN A 744 43.78 3.57 28.31
CA GLN A 744 43.65 4.31 29.56
C GLN A 744 42.17 4.46 29.96
N PRO A 745 41.82 4.33 31.25
CA PRO A 745 40.46 4.54 31.74
C PRO A 745 39.96 5.97 31.49
N LEU A 746 38.64 6.12 31.33
CA LEU A 746 38.02 7.43 31.10
C LEU A 746 38.03 8.26 32.40
N SER A 747 38.67 9.43 32.36
CA SER A 747 38.61 10.40 33.46
C SER A 747 37.22 10.99 33.65
N TRP A 748 36.94 11.54 34.83
CA TRP A 748 35.67 12.22 35.13
C TRP A 748 35.30 13.27 34.08
N THR A 749 36.25 14.12 33.66
CA THR A 749 35.99 15.16 32.65
C THR A 749 35.48 14.58 31.33
N LYS A 750 36.02 13.44 30.89
CA LYS A 750 35.54 12.74 29.69
C LYS A 750 34.18 12.11 29.91
N ARG A 751 33.96 11.44 31.05
CA ARG A 751 32.67 10.83 31.41
C ARG A 751 31.55 11.87 31.52
N PHE A 752 31.78 13.00 32.19
CA PHE A 752 30.83 14.11 32.25
C PHE A 752 30.51 14.70 30.88
N LYS A 753 31.53 14.87 30.01
CA LYS A 753 31.36 15.31 28.62
C LYS A 753 30.46 14.34 27.83
N ILE A 754 30.63 13.03 28.04
CA ILE A 754 29.81 11.98 27.44
C ILE A 754 28.36 12.03 27.94
N LEU A 755 28.13 12.19 29.25
CA LEU A 755 26.78 12.34 29.81
C LEU A 755 26.07 13.58 29.27
N LEU A 756 26.72 14.73 29.30
CA LEU A 756 26.16 15.99 28.81
C LEU A 756 25.88 15.95 27.30
N GLY A 757 26.80 15.40 26.50
CA GLY A 757 26.61 15.27 25.05
C GLY A 757 25.48 14.30 24.70
N THR A 758 25.36 13.19 25.44
CA THR A 758 24.25 12.23 25.28
C THR A 758 22.92 12.89 25.63
N ALA A 759 22.87 13.67 26.71
CA ALA A 759 21.67 14.41 27.09
C ALA A 759 21.23 15.40 26.00
N LYS A 760 22.18 16.13 25.41
CA LYS A 760 21.95 17.05 24.27
C LYS A 760 21.41 16.31 23.04
N GLY A 761 21.96 15.15 22.72
CA GLY A 761 21.49 14.31 21.62
C GLY A 761 20.04 13.84 21.82
N LEU A 762 19.69 13.36 23.01
CA LEU A 762 18.32 12.93 23.33
C LEU A 762 17.33 14.08 23.34
N ALA A 763 17.69 15.24 23.92
CA ALA A 763 16.82 16.41 23.90
C ALA A 763 16.49 16.88 22.47
N HIS A 764 17.46 16.80 21.55
CA HIS A 764 17.21 17.08 20.14
C HIS A 764 16.21 16.10 19.53
N LEU A 765 16.38 14.79 19.76
CA LEU A 765 15.45 13.76 19.27
C LEU A 765 14.02 13.93 19.83
N HIS A 766 13.90 14.35 21.09
CA HIS A 766 12.61 14.51 21.77
C HIS A 766 11.87 15.80 21.38
N HIS A 767 12.59 16.91 21.15
CA HIS A 767 11.98 18.23 20.97
C HIS A 767 11.99 18.76 19.53
N SER A 768 12.93 18.32 18.68
CA SER A 768 13.07 18.83 17.30
C SER A 768 12.24 18.06 16.27
N PHE A 769 11.52 17.00 16.68
CA PHE A 769 10.69 16.17 15.81
C PHE A 769 9.25 16.08 16.32
N ARG A 770 8.27 16.06 15.40
CA ARG A 770 6.84 15.87 15.68
C ARG A 770 6.29 14.77 14.74
N PRO A 771 5.97 13.56 15.24
CA PRO A 771 6.15 13.09 16.62
C PRO A 771 7.64 12.99 17.03
N PRO A 772 7.96 13.04 18.34
CA PRO A 772 9.31 12.85 18.87
C PRO A 772 9.96 11.54 18.39
N ILE A 773 11.27 11.56 18.12
CA ILE A 773 12.03 10.32 17.87
C ILE A 773 12.44 9.76 19.24
N VAL A 774 11.76 8.69 19.68
CA VAL A 774 12.09 7.99 20.93
C VAL A 774 13.07 6.84 20.63
N HIS A 775 14.13 6.73 21.41
CA HIS A 775 15.22 5.79 21.17
C HIS A 775 14.86 4.35 21.57
N TYR A 776 14.17 4.15 22.70
CA TYR A 776 13.70 2.86 23.26
C TYR A 776 14.77 1.83 23.67
N ASN A 777 16.02 2.01 23.28
CA ASN A 777 17.12 1.09 23.57
C ASN A 777 18.42 1.83 23.95
N LEU A 778 18.32 2.84 24.81
CA LEU A 778 19.51 3.61 25.21
C LEU A 778 20.38 2.78 26.15
N LYS A 779 21.65 2.58 25.78
CA LYS A 779 22.66 1.84 26.55
C LYS A 779 24.08 2.17 26.07
N PRO A 780 25.14 1.90 26.85
CA PRO A 780 26.53 2.20 26.48
C PRO A 780 27.00 1.62 25.13
N SER A 781 26.46 0.48 24.69
CA SER A 781 26.79 -0.09 23.37
C SER A 781 26.29 0.77 22.20
N ASN A 782 25.28 1.61 22.43
CA ASN A 782 24.68 2.50 21.43
C ASN A 782 25.20 3.95 21.53
N ILE A 783 26.21 4.19 22.37
CA ILE A 783 26.89 5.49 22.47
C ILE A 783 28.29 5.30 21.92
N LEU A 784 28.49 5.76 20.68
CA LEU A 784 29.78 5.69 20.01
C LEU A 784 30.62 6.93 20.32
N LEU A 785 31.95 6.81 20.22
CA LEU A 785 32.88 7.89 20.51
C LEU A 785 33.64 8.29 19.25
N ASP A 786 33.59 9.57 18.90
CA ASP A 786 34.41 10.13 17.82
C ASP A 786 35.87 10.37 18.28
N ASP A 787 36.72 10.91 17.40
CA ASP A 787 38.15 11.16 17.67
C ASP A 787 38.40 11.98 18.95
N ASP A 788 37.51 12.92 19.26
CA ASP A 788 37.59 13.82 20.41
C ASP A 788 36.83 13.31 21.66
N PHE A 789 36.44 12.02 21.66
CA PHE A 789 35.61 11.41 22.69
C PHE A 789 34.26 12.14 22.88
N ASN A 790 33.71 12.78 21.85
CA ASN A 790 32.33 13.24 21.91
C ASN A 790 31.39 12.05 21.72
N PRO A 791 30.30 11.97 22.50
CA PRO A 791 29.32 10.91 22.35
C PRO A 791 28.50 11.13 21.07
N LYS A 792 28.28 10.04 20.34
CA LYS A 792 27.40 9.94 19.17
C LYS A 792 26.39 8.83 19.45
N ILE A 793 25.13 9.20 19.66
CA ILE A 793 24.05 8.23 19.83
C ILE A 793 23.80 7.55 18.48
N SER A 794 23.95 6.23 18.44
CA SER A 794 23.60 5.37 17.28
C SER A 794 22.21 4.77 17.47
N ASP A 795 21.70 4.05 16.46
CA ASP A 795 20.48 3.23 16.55
C ASP A 795 19.16 3.96 16.87
N TYR A 796 19.16 5.30 16.92
CA TYR A 796 17.94 6.08 17.10
C TYR A 796 16.99 5.91 15.90
N GLY A 797 15.69 5.76 16.20
CA GLY A 797 14.63 5.66 15.19
C GLY A 797 14.59 4.36 14.39
N LEU A 798 15.48 3.39 14.63
CA LEU A 798 15.44 2.07 13.97
C LEU A 798 14.17 1.25 14.31
N THR A 799 13.57 1.50 15.48
CA THR A 799 12.27 0.92 15.87
C THR A 799 11.12 1.35 14.97
N ARG A 800 11.20 2.54 14.36
CA ARG A 800 10.20 3.03 13.40
C ARG A 800 10.36 2.38 12.03
N ILE A 801 11.62 2.17 11.59
CA ILE A 801 11.95 1.50 10.33
C ILE A 801 11.52 0.03 10.36
N VAL A 802 11.63 -0.62 11.51
CA VAL A 802 11.29 -2.04 11.68
C VAL A 802 9.82 -2.14 12.12
N ALA A 803 8.91 -1.53 11.33
CA ALA A 803 7.61 -0.98 11.72
C ALA A 803 6.56 -1.88 12.42
N LYS A 804 6.79 -3.17 12.69
CA LYS A 804 5.85 -4.05 13.41
C LYS A 804 6.58 -5.15 14.16
N LEU A 805 7.31 -4.78 15.21
CA LEU A 805 7.98 -5.75 16.06
C LEU A 805 6.94 -6.64 16.74
N ASP A 806 6.83 -7.86 16.21
CA ASP A 806 6.04 -8.96 16.75
C ASP A 806 6.37 -9.21 18.23
N LYS A 807 5.47 -9.90 18.93
CA LYS A 807 5.65 -10.29 20.34
C LYS A 807 7.00 -11.03 20.60
N GLN A 808 7.59 -11.64 19.57
CA GLN A 808 8.88 -12.35 19.61
C GLN A 808 10.13 -11.47 19.63
N VAL A 809 10.13 -10.24 19.08
CA VAL A 809 11.30 -9.35 19.20
C VAL A 809 11.21 -8.50 20.47
N MET A 810 9.98 -8.27 20.96
CA MET A 810 9.76 -7.74 22.31
C MET A 810 10.40 -8.62 23.39
N SER A 811 10.36 -9.96 23.26
CA SER A 811 11.05 -10.86 24.19
C SER A 811 12.59 -10.79 24.12
N ASN A 812 13.17 -10.58 22.94
CA ASN A 812 14.63 -10.41 22.77
C ASN A 812 15.14 -9.03 23.26
N ARG A 813 14.26 -8.03 23.35
CA ARG A 813 14.56 -6.72 23.95
C ARG A 813 14.87 -6.83 25.44
N PHE A 814 14.13 -7.67 26.16
CA PHE A 814 14.35 -7.90 27.60
C PHE A 814 15.71 -8.57 27.87
N GLN A 815 16.24 -9.38 26.94
CA GLN A 815 17.54 -10.03 27.12
C GLN A 815 18.75 -9.15 26.76
N SER A 816 18.59 -8.13 25.90
CA SER A 816 19.71 -7.36 25.32
C SER A 816 19.92 -5.95 25.92
N ALA A 817 19.02 -5.50 26.79
CA ALA A 817 19.08 -4.22 27.51
C ALA A 817 18.66 -4.39 28.98
N LEU A 818 19.12 -5.48 29.60
CA LEU A 818 18.79 -5.86 30.97
C LEU A 818 19.20 -4.72 31.94
N GLY A 819 18.24 -4.20 32.71
CA GLY A 819 18.42 -3.05 33.62
C GLY A 819 18.15 -1.66 33.02
N TYR A 820 18.13 -1.50 31.70
CA TYR A 820 17.93 -0.22 31.01
C TYR A 820 16.48 0.08 30.61
N VAL A 821 15.61 -0.92 30.69
CA VAL A 821 14.22 -0.84 30.24
C VAL A 821 13.35 -0.17 31.31
N ALA A 822 12.64 0.88 30.92
CA ALA A 822 11.72 1.57 31.83
C ALA A 822 10.53 0.66 32.23
N PRO A 823 10.02 0.76 33.47
CA PRO A 823 8.95 -0.09 33.98
C PRO A 823 7.68 -0.10 33.11
N GLU A 824 7.34 1.04 32.52
CA GLU A 824 6.18 1.18 31.63
C GLU A 824 6.33 0.45 30.29
N LEU A 825 7.55 0.11 29.84
CA LEU A 825 7.76 -0.76 28.67
C LEU A 825 7.45 -2.23 28.97
N ALA A 826 7.49 -2.63 30.25
CA ALA A 826 7.18 -3.98 30.68
C ALA A 826 5.68 -4.20 30.93
N CYS A 827 4.91 -3.12 31.15
CA CYS A 827 3.48 -3.17 31.47
C CYS A 827 2.60 -2.75 30.28
N GLN A 828 1.67 -3.61 29.85
CA GLN A 828 0.78 -3.36 28.70
C GLN A 828 -0.29 -2.27 28.91
N SER A 829 -0.37 -1.66 30.10
CA SER A 829 -1.43 -0.75 30.54
C SER A 829 -1.00 0.72 30.70
N LEU A 830 0.27 1.06 30.50
CA LEU A 830 0.83 2.40 30.73
C LEU A 830 1.20 3.10 29.41
N ARG A 831 1.02 4.43 29.39
CA ARG A 831 1.36 5.30 28.24
C ARG A 831 2.88 5.37 28.08
N VAL A 832 3.40 4.84 26.97
CA VAL A 832 4.82 4.90 26.62
C VAL A 832 5.12 6.22 25.89
N ASN A 833 6.14 6.95 26.33
CA ASN A 833 6.56 8.22 25.73
C ASN A 833 8.08 8.44 25.87
N GLU A 834 8.57 9.65 25.61
CA GLU A 834 9.99 10.01 25.67
C GLU A 834 10.63 9.82 27.07
N LYS A 835 9.83 9.68 28.13
CA LYS A 835 10.30 9.43 29.50
C LYS A 835 10.98 8.08 29.68
N CYS A 836 10.79 7.16 28.75
CA CYS A 836 11.47 5.87 28.74
C CYS A 836 12.97 6.02 28.46
N ASP A 837 13.34 6.96 27.58
CA ASP A 837 14.74 7.27 27.30
C ASP A 837 15.37 8.01 28.48
N VAL A 838 14.60 8.81 29.24
CA VAL A 838 15.06 9.48 30.47
C VAL A 838 15.42 8.44 31.54
N TYR A 839 14.62 7.38 31.69
CA TYR A 839 14.94 6.27 32.58
C TYR A 839 16.23 5.58 32.16
N GLY A 840 16.35 5.20 30.88
CA GLY A 840 17.58 4.60 30.35
C GLY A 840 18.81 5.51 30.52
N PHE A 841 18.62 6.83 30.43
CA PHE A 841 19.69 7.81 30.67
C PHE A 841 20.09 7.88 32.15
N GLY A 842 19.15 7.74 33.08
CA GLY A 842 19.43 7.61 34.51
C GLY A 842 20.31 6.39 34.82
N VAL A 843 19.94 5.23 34.27
CA VAL A 843 20.74 3.99 34.41
C VAL A 843 22.13 4.14 33.78
N LEU A 844 22.22 4.80 32.62
CA LEU A 844 23.48 5.13 31.98
C LEU A 844 24.39 6.00 32.87
N ILE A 845 23.83 6.99 33.57
CA ILE A 845 24.61 7.80 34.52
C ILE A 845 25.21 6.91 35.61
N LEU A 846 24.40 6.02 36.21
CA LEU A 846 24.87 5.12 37.27
C LEU A 846 26.01 4.23 36.78
N GLU A 847 25.90 3.62 35.61
CA GLU A 847 26.96 2.78 35.03
C GLU A 847 28.22 3.61 34.69
N VAL A 848 28.06 4.82 34.14
CA VAL A 848 29.20 5.68 33.82
C VAL A 848 29.93 6.16 35.07
N VAL A 849 29.25 6.46 36.18
CA VAL A 849 29.88 6.95 37.41
C VAL A 849 30.52 5.81 38.20
N THR A 850 29.86 4.66 38.29
CA THR A 850 30.31 3.54 39.12
C THR A 850 31.23 2.56 38.38
N GLY A 851 31.21 2.56 37.05
CA GLY A 851 31.92 1.57 36.23
C GLY A 851 31.33 0.16 36.35
N ARG A 852 30.23 -0.02 37.09
CA ARG A 852 29.57 -1.31 37.34
C ARG A 852 28.40 -1.53 36.38
N ARG A 853 28.06 -2.79 36.13
CA ARG A 853 26.93 -3.11 35.25
C ARG A 853 25.61 -2.89 36.01
N PRO A 854 24.49 -2.57 35.34
CA PRO A 854 23.23 -2.25 36.02
C PRO A 854 22.59 -3.47 36.68
N VAL A 855 22.91 -4.65 36.17
CA VAL A 855 22.50 -5.95 36.71
C VAL A 855 23.70 -6.87 36.73
N GLU A 856 24.03 -7.39 37.92
CA GLU A 856 25.10 -8.36 38.14
C GLU A 856 24.51 -9.63 38.77
N TYR A 857 24.86 -10.78 38.21
CA TYR A 857 24.45 -12.08 38.74
C TYR A 857 25.55 -12.61 39.64
N GLY A 858 25.28 -12.66 40.95
CA GLY A 858 26.10 -13.42 41.90
C GLY A 858 25.70 -14.90 41.91
N ASP A 859 26.41 -15.70 42.68
CA ASP A 859 26.17 -17.15 42.76
C ASP A 859 24.73 -17.49 43.23
N ASP A 860 24.12 -16.65 44.09
CA ASP A 860 22.76 -16.87 44.64
C ASP A 860 21.81 -15.65 44.56
N ASN A 861 22.26 -14.46 44.11
CA ASN A 861 21.46 -13.23 44.11
C ASN A 861 21.67 -12.38 42.85
N VAL A 862 20.65 -11.62 42.45
CA VAL A 862 20.72 -10.61 41.38
C VAL A 862 20.84 -9.24 42.02
N LEU A 863 21.95 -8.53 41.75
CA LEU A 863 22.17 -7.17 42.24
C LEU A 863 21.70 -6.15 41.21
N ILE A 864 20.84 -5.22 41.62
CA ILE A 864 20.37 -4.10 40.81
C ILE A 864 21.09 -2.83 41.26
N LEU A 865 21.90 -2.24 40.38
CA LEU A 865 22.76 -1.10 40.70
C LEU A 865 21.98 0.12 41.20
N GLU A 866 20.78 0.36 40.65
CA GLU A 866 19.92 1.48 41.04
C GLU A 866 19.47 1.38 42.50
N GLU A 867 19.07 0.19 42.96
CA GLU A 867 18.69 -0.05 44.35
C GLU A 867 19.88 0.09 45.29
N GLN A 868 21.06 -0.40 44.90
CA GLN A 868 22.28 -0.30 45.70
C GLN A 868 22.74 1.15 45.88
N VAL A 869 22.79 1.93 44.80
CA VAL A 869 23.18 3.36 44.86
C VAL A 869 22.16 4.16 45.67
N LYS A 870 20.87 3.83 45.56
CA LYS A 870 19.82 4.45 46.36
C LYS A 870 20.01 4.19 47.85
N MET A 871 20.28 2.95 48.26
CA MET A 871 20.56 2.60 49.67
C MET A 871 21.79 3.33 50.19
N MET A 872 22.89 3.35 49.43
CA MET A 872 24.12 4.06 49.84
C MET A 872 23.92 5.59 49.91
N LEU A 873 23.02 6.16 49.11
CA LEU A 873 22.65 7.56 49.22
C LEU A 873 21.85 7.84 50.50
N GLU A 874 20.96 6.92 50.90
CA GLU A 874 20.19 6.99 52.14
C GLU A 874 21.09 6.82 53.39
N GLU A 875 22.14 5.99 53.29
CA GLU A 875 23.14 5.75 54.34
C GLU A 875 24.25 6.81 54.40
N GLY A 876 24.37 7.66 53.38
CA GLY A 876 25.34 8.76 53.33
C GLY A 876 26.75 8.38 52.85
N ASN A 877 26.95 7.17 52.34
CA ASN A 877 28.23 6.63 51.85
C ASN A 877 28.28 6.43 50.32
N VAL A 878 27.38 7.07 49.56
CA VAL A 878 27.24 6.90 48.10
C VAL A 878 28.53 7.13 47.29
N LEU A 879 29.50 7.88 47.78
CA LEU A 879 30.77 8.10 47.06
C LEU A 879 31.65 6.84 47.01
N GLU A 880 31.42 5.85 47.88
CA GLU A 880 32.13 4.57 47.86
C GLU A 880 31.80 3.71 46.63
N CYS A 881 30.69 3.99 45.92
CA CYS A 881 30.36 3.27 44.70
C CYS A 881 31.01 3.84 43.43
N VAL A 882 31.73 4.96 43.54
CA VAL A 882 32.35 5.65 42.42
C VAL A 882 33.55 4.86 41.89
N ASP A 883 33.69 4.78 40.57
CA ASP A 883 34.75 3.99 39.91
C ASP A 883 36.15 4.51 40.27
N GLU A 884 36.91 3.73 41.05
CA GLU A 884 38.27 4.06 41.48
C GLU A 884 39.23 4.28 40.30
N SER A 885 38.95 3.66 39.14
CA SER A 885 39.80 3.80 37.95
C SER A 885 39.76 5.20 37.32
N MET A 886 38.81 6.06 37.72
CA MET A 886 38.71 7.44 37.24
C MET A 886 39.81 8.36 37.79
N GLY A 887 40.54 7.94 38.83
CA GLY A 887 41.51 8.78 39.53
C GLY A 887 40.80 9.88 40.34
N ARG A 888 41.36 11.11 40.35
CA ARG A 888 40.76 12.23 41.09
C ARG A 888 39.50 12.74 40.41
N TYR A 889 38.42 12.87 41.19
CA TYR A 889 37.16 13.46 40.76
C TYR A 889 36.65 14.50 41.77
N PRO A 890 35.91 15.53 41.33
CA PRO A 890 35.28 16.51 42.22
C PRO A 890 33.97 15.95 42.79
N GLU A 891 33.94 15.68 44.11
CA GLU A 891 32.74 15.19 44.81
C GLU A 891 31.53 16.13 44.65
N GLU A 892 31.78 17.44 44.57
CA GLU A 892 30.78 18.49 44.34
C GLU A 892 30.05 18.33 43.00
N GLU A 893 30.65 17.67 42.00
CA GLU A 893 29.99 17.37 40.73
C GLU A 893 29.42 15.95 40.70
N VAL A 894 30.14 14.96 41.25
CA VAL A 894 29.76 13.54 41.20
C VAL A 894 28.49 13.28 42.02
N LEU A 895 28.39 13.83 43.23
CA LEU A 895 27.25 13.60 44.12
C LEU A 895 25.92 14.13 43.52
N PRO A 896 25.84 15.36 43.00
CA PRO A 896 24.64 15.83 42.29
C PRO A 896 24.30 15.03 41.03
N VAL A 897 25.30 14.54 40.30
CA VAL A 897 25.08 13.69 39.11
C VAL A 897 24.45 12.34 39.50
N LEU A 898 24.89 11.72 40.59
CA LEU A 898 24.27 10.50 41.13
C LEU A 898 22.83 10.75 41.61
N LYS A 899 22.57 11.89 42.26
CA LYS A 899 21.19 12.29 42.63
C LYS A 899 20.30 12.46 41.41
N LEU A 900 20.80 13.13 40.37
CA LEU A 900 20.08 13.29 39.09
C LEU A 900 19.76 11.94 38.45
N ALA A 901 20.67 10.98 38.52
CA ALA A 901 20.47 9.62 38.01
C ALA A 901 19.24 8.97 38.66
N LEU A 902 19.13 9.03 40.00
CA LEU A 902 18.01 8.45 40.75
C LEU A 902 16.67 9.14 40.46
N VAL A 903 16.68 10.45 40.19
CA VAL A 903 15.46 11.16 39.75
C VAL A 903 15.05 10.71 38.35
N CYS A 904 16.01 10.51 37.44
CA CYS A 904 15.76 10.00 36.10
C CYS A 904 15.26 8.55 36.10
N THR A 905 15.69 7.70 37.05
CA THR A 905 15.23 6.31 37.21
C THR A 905 13.95 6.14 38.02
N SER A 906 13.20 7.23 38.28
CA SER A 906 11.93 7.12 39.00
C SER A 906 10.97 6.12 38.35
N GLN A 907 10.33 5.28 39.16
CA GLN A 907 9.35 4.30 38.70
C GLN A 907 8.11 4.96 38.08
N ILE A 908 7.84 6.24 38.40
CA ILE A 908 6.71 7.02 37.89
C ILE A 908 7.21 7.94 36.75
N PRO A 909 6.75 7.76 35.49
CA PRO A 909 7.26 8.54 34.35
C PRO A 909 7.07 10.05 34.46
N SER A 910 5.99 10.51 35.10
CA SER A 910 5.70 11.93 35.29
C SER A 910 6.63 12.61 36.30
N SER A 911 7.30 11.83 37.16
CA SER A 911 8.26 12.35 38.13
C SER A 911 9.66 12.53 37.55
N ARG A 912 9.92 11.98 36.35
CA ARG A 912 11.21 12.11 35.67
C ARG A 912 11.29 13.48 34.97
N PRO A 913 12.44 14.16 34.96
CA PRO A 913 12.64 15.40 34.21
C PRO A 913 12.54 15.16 32.69
N SER A 914 12.39 16.22 31.92
CA SER A 914 12.63 16.22 30.47
C SER A 914 14.14 16.26 30.20
N MET A 915 14.58 15.82 29.03
CA MET A 915 16.01 15.89 28.69
C MET A 915 16.52 17.33 28.59
N ALA A 916 15.67 18.33 28.35
CA ALA A 916 16.05 19.74 28.44
C ALA A 916 16.33 20.17 29.89
N GLU A 917 15.50 19.76 30.84
CA GLU A 917 15.74 20.01 32.27
C GLU A 917 17.00 19.28 32.76
N VAL A 918 17.23 18.05 32.31
CA VAL A 918 18.47 17.29 32.59
C VAL A 918 19.70 18.07 32.11
N ILE A 919 19.68 18.64 30.89
CA ILE A 919 20.79 19.48 30.38
C ILE A 919 21.00 20.72 31.24
N GLN A 920 19.92 21.37 31.67
CA GLN A 920 20.02 22.54 32.56
C GLN A 920 20.68 22.16 33.89
N ILE A 921 20.24 21.07 34.52
CA ILE A 921 20.82 20.57 35.78
C ILE A 921 22.30 20.25 35.60
N LEU A 922 22.68 19.53 34.53
CA LEU A 922 24.08 19.21 34.24
C LEU A 922 24.93 20.47 33.99
N HIS A 923 24.41 21.51 33.33
CA HIS A 923 25.15 22.77 33.19
C HIS A 923 25.33 23.48 34.53
N VAL A 924 24.31 23.48 35.39
CA VAL A 924 24.41 24.07 36.75
C VAL A 924 25.48 23.36 37.56
N ILE A 925 25.52 22.03 37.55
CA ILE A 925 26.55 21.24 38.26
C ILE A 925 27.97 21.59 37.81
N LYS A 926 28.17 21.90 36.52
CA LYS A 926 29.48 22.26 35.96
C LYS A 926 29.92 23.70 36.26
N THR A 927 29.01 24.56 36.73
CA THR A 927 29.31 25.98 36.94
C THR A 927 29.64 26.20 38.42
N PRO A 928 30.87 26.62 38.78
CA PRO A 928 31.20 26.87 40.18
C PRO A 928 30.35 28.06 40.67
N VAL A 929 29.53 27.84 41.69
CA VAL A 929 28.84 28.93 42.39
C VAL A 929 29.89 29.63 43.26
N PRO A 930 30.19 30.93 43.06
CA PRO A 930 31.05 31.66 43.96
C PRO A 930 30.43 31.64 45.35
N HIS A 931 31.20 31.21 46.36
CA HIS A 931 30.81 31.28 47.76
C HIS A 931 30.23 32.66 48.08
N ARG A 932 28.95 32.69 48.44
CA ARG A 932 28.30 33.87 48.99
C ARG A 932 28.85 34.02 50.42
N MET A 933 29.61 35.09 50.61
CA MET A 933 30.23 35.50 51.86
C MET A 933 29.33 35.28 53.07
N GLU A 934 29.92 34.72 54.13
CA GLU A 934 29.43 34.81 55.50
C GLU A 934 29.10 36.28 55.84
N ALA A 935 27.85 36.50 56.24
CA ALA A 935 27.43 37.61 57.06
C ALA A 935 26.23 37.14 57.89
N TYR A 936 26.51 36.51 59.03
CA TYR A 936 26.16 36.97 60.39
C TYR A 936 26.45 35.87 61.41
#